data_AF-A0A7V5SUB2-F1
#
_entry.id   AF-A0A7V5SUB2-F1
#
_cell.length_a   1.000
_cell.length_b   1.000
_cell.length_c   1.000
_cell.angle_alpha   90.00
_cell.angle_beta   90.00
_cell.angle_gamma   90.00
#
_symmetry.space_group_name_H-M   'P 1'
#
loop_
_entity.id
_entity.type
_entity.pdbx_description
1 polymer ?
#
loop_
_entity_poly.entity_id
_entity_poly.type
_entity_poly.pdbx_seq_one_letter_code
_entity_poly.pdbx_strand_id
1 'polypeptide(L)'
;MTLKDLNIGEKGIITKVKGRGSFRKRIIEMGFIKGKEITVTRKAPLSDPIEYQIMGYSVSLRQSEAELIEVVTSNESIISGLPYNGVIGTAKLKKEVVKKSKTIDIVMVGNPNSGKTSLFNFASGSREHVGNYAGVTVDSKTTIFKHKGYIFNITDLPGTYSLTAFSPEEIFVRNYITTHMPDIVVNVIDSSNLERNLYLTTQLIDMDIKIVIALNMFDELLKKKDEFNYDLLGKMIGIPFIPTVGSKGKGIKNLLDTIINVYEDSDNTIRHIHINYGKEVEESINKIQEVLRLDKALTDKVSSRFFSIKLIEKDKEIEQKLKTSNYYDKIIEVAKKEIKRLEIIFNEDTETVIANARYGFISGALKETYKQKIIVSDEKTLTQKIDSVLTHKYFGFPIFIFFIWLMFQATFSLGKYPMEWLDMFVSFTGDTLKNILPSSILTDLLIDGIINGVGGVLVFLPNILILFLFISIMEDTGYMARTAFIMDKLMHIIGLHGKSFIPLIMGFGCNVPAIMATRTLNNRTDRLLTILILPFMSCSARLPVYILIAGAVFPKYASHVIFSIYLFGILLSILVALIFKNTIFRNAEAPFVMELPPYRIPTLRSVVRHIWFKASLYLKKMGGVILIASIIIWLLGYFPLNINYSKNYDAEINTYKTQLDKLIISKDANGNLNDSIKNIYKEKINELKLLKESERQQKSYIGKLGKLIEPVIRPLGFDWRMGI
;
A
#
# COMPACT_ATOMS: atom_id res chain seq x y z
N MET A 1 -11.46 27.90 12.99
CA MET A 1 -12.66 28.37 13.67
C MET A 1 -13.78 28.55 12.65
N THR A 2 -15.01 28.24 13.04
CA THR A 2 -16.24 28.44 12.28
C THR A 2 -17.10 29.52 12.95
N LEU A 3 -18.16 30.00 12.30
CA LEU A 3 -19.08 30.97 12.92
C LEU A 3 -19.71 30.44 14.20
N LYS A 4 -19.97 29.13 14.27
CA LYS A 4 -20.53 28.48 15.46
C LYS A 4 -19.68 28.68 16.71
N ASP A 5 -18.36 28.75 16.52
CA ASP A 5 -17.39 28.81 17.61
C ASP A 5 -17.27 30.23 18.22
N LEU A 6 -17.83 31.26 17.57
CA LEU A 6 -17.77 32.64 18.05
C LEU A 6 -18.63 32.86 19.29
N ASN A 7 -18.12 33.63 20.26
CA ASN A 7 -18.88 34.05 21.44
C ASN A 7 -19.73 35.29 21.17
N ILE A 8 -20.72 35.53 22.04
CA ILE A 8 -21.59 36.72 21.95
C ILE A 8 -20.74 37.98 22.04
N GLY A 9 -20.91 38.90 21.09
CA GLY A 9 -20.13 40.14 20.99
C GLY A 9 -18.78 40.01 20.28
N GLU A 10 -18.32 38.78 19.97
CA GLU A 10 -17.09 38.60 19.19
C GLU A 10 -17.32 38.92 17.71
N LYS A 11 -16.26 39.47 17.10
CA LYS A 11 -16.21 39.75 15.67
C LYS A 11 -15.30 38.76 14.96
N GLY A 12 -15.75 38.29 13.81
CA GLY A 12 -14.97 37.45 12.90
C GLY A 12 -14.93 38.05 11.50
N ILE A 13 -13.89 37.73 10.74
CA ILE A 13 -13.84 38.00 9.29
C ILE A 13 -14.05 36.69 8.56
N ILE A 14 -15.01 36.65 7.63
CA ILE A 14 -15.33 35.45 6.85
C ILE A 14 -14.16 35.15 5.91
N THR A 15 -13.59 33.95 6.04
CA THR A 15 -12.53 33.47 5.15
C THR A 15 -13.05 32.55 4.07
N LYS A 16 -14.05 31.70 4.39
CA LYS A 16 -14.55 30.66 3.49
C LYS A 16 -15.97 30.27 3.88
N VAL A 17 -16.84 30.03 2.88
CA VAL A 17 -18.17 29.44 3.07
C VAL A 17 -18.15 28.04 2.47
N LYS A 18 -18.20 27.02 3.32
CA LYS A 18 -18.36 25.61 2.95
C LYS A 18 -19.84 25.30 2.75
N GLY A 19 -20.14 24.14 2.16
CA GLY A 19 -21.49 23.73 1.78
C GLY A 19 -21.71 23.75 0.26
N ARG A 20 -22.80 23.12 -0.20
CA ARG A 20 -23.06 22.86 -1.63
C ARG A 20 -24.40 23.41 -2.13
N GLY A 21 -24.53 23.51 -3.45
CA GLY A 21 -25.77 23.86 -4.14
C GLY A 21 -26.50 25.11 -3.63
N SER A 22 -27.78 24.94 -3.32
CA SER A 22 -28.71 26.01 -2.94
C SER A 22 -28.34 26.70 -1.61
N PHE A 23 -27.73 25.98 -0.66
CA PHE A 23 -27.28 26.54 0.61
C PHE A 23 -26.22 27.63 0.37
N ARG A 24 -25.14 27.28 -0.33
CA ARG A 24 -24.03 28.20 -0.58
C ARG A 24 -24.48 29.45 -1.33
N LYS A 25 -25.34 29.29 -2.35
CA LYS A 25 -25.89 30.41 -3.12
C LYS A 25 -26.70 31.35 -2.22
N ARG A 26 -27.61 30.80 -1.41
CA ARG A 26 -28.44 31.57 -0.46
C ARG A 26 -27.58 32.34 0.56
N ILE A 27 -26.57 31.70 1.14
CA ILE A 27 -25.69 32.32 2.13
C ILE A 27 -24.89 33.48 1.51
N ILE A 28 -24.39 33.31 0.28
CA ILE A 28 -23.68 34.37 -0.46
C ILE A 28 -24.62 35.54 -0.78
N GLU A 29 -25.85 35.27 -1.24
CA GLU A 29 -26.89 36.29 -1.50
C GLU A 29 -27.27 37.05 -0.22
N MET A 30 -27.22 36.39 0.94
CA MET A 30 -27.39 36.99 2.27
C MET A 30 -26.15 37.74 2.77
N GLY A 31 -25.16 38.03 1.92
CA GLY A 31 -24.03 38.90 2.25
C GLY A 31 -22.88 38.23 2.99
N PHE A 32 -22.94 36.93 3.27
CA PHE A 32 -21.85 36.16 3.87
C PHE A 32 -20.76 35.87 2.83
N ILE A 33 -20.06 36.92 2.41
CA ILE A 33 -18.99 36.84 1.42
C ILE A 33 -17.63 37.00 2.08
N LYS A 34 -16.63 36.42 1.43
CA LYS A 34 -15.23 36.43 1.85
C LYS A 34 -14.73 37.86 2.08
N GLY A 35 -14.09 38.08 3.22
CA GLY A 35 -13.53 39.37 3.63
C GLY A 35 -14.51 40.31 4.35
N LYS A 36 -15.79 39.95 4.49
CA LYS A 36 -16.74 40.72 5.31
C LYS A 36 -16.58 40.42 6.79
N GLU A 37 -16.73 41.46 7.60
CA GLU A 37 -16.78 41.39 9.06
C GLU A 37 -18.19 41.01 9.50
N ILE A 38 -18.28 40.13 10.50
CA ILE A 38 -19.52 39.64 11.07
C ILE A 38 -19.42 39.59 12.58
N THR A 39 -20.49 39.95 13.28
CA THR A 39 -20.54 39.99 14.75
C THR A 39 -21.66 39.10 15.26
N VAL A 40 -21.41 38.32 16.31
CA VAL A 40 -22.48 37.55 16.98
C VAL A 40 -23.27 38.46 17.90
N THR A 41 -24.56 38.64 17.65
CA THR A 41 -25.41 39.50 18.49
C THR A 41 -26.01 38.72 19.65
N ARG A 42 -26.62 37.56 19.37
CA ARG A 42 -27.39 36.78 20.35
C ARG A 42 -27.32 35.29 20.02
N LYS A 43 -27.37 34.45 21.06
CA LYS A 43 -27.62 33.00 20.94
C LYS A 43 -28.97 32.69 21.57
N ALA A 44 -29.78 31.84 20.94
CA ALA A 44 -31.01 31.36 21.54
C ALA A 44 -30.72 30.61 22.86
N PRO A 45 -31.71 30.44 23.77
CA PRO A 45 -31.49 29.80 25.08
C PRO A 45 -30.92 28.38 25.02
N LEU A 46 -31.23 27.64 23.95
CA LEU A 46 -30.70 26.29 23.66
C LEU A 46 -29.50 26.32 22.68
N SER A 47 -28.87 27.49 22.51
CA SER A 47 -27.75 27.74 21.61
C SER A 47 -28.00 27.55 20.11
N ASP A 48 -29.25 27.28 19.67
CA ASP A 48 -29.66 27.21 18.26
C ASP A 48 -31.07 27.80 18.09
N PRO A 49 -31.32 28.76 17.18
CA PRO A 49 -30.39 29.42 16.25
C PRO A 49 -29.50 30.51 16.88
N ILE A 50 -28.47 30.94 16.14
CA ILE A 50 -27.55 32.03 16.50
C ILE A 50 -27.79 33.22 15.57
N GLU A 51 -27.91 34.43 16.15
CA GLU A 51 -28.10 35.68 15.42
C GLU A 51 -26.75 36.38 15.18
N TYR A 52 -26.54 36.81 13.93
CA TYR A 52 -25.34 37.48 13.46
C TYR A 52 -25.69 38.81 12.80
N GLN A 53 -24.88 39.84 13.02
CA GLN A 53 -24.97 41.11 12.32
C GLN A 53 -23.95 41.17 11.18
N ILE A 54 -24.44 41.36 9.96
CA ILE A 54 -23.63 41.46 8.74
C ILE A 54 -24.18 42.58 7.86
N MET A 55 -23.29 43.42 7.30
CA MET A 55 -23.66 44.48 6.35
C MET A 55 -24.82 45.40 6.80
N GLY A 56 -24.96 45.63 8.10
CA GLY A 56 -25.95 46.55 8.67
C GLY A 56 -27.32 45.93 9.01
N TYR A 57 -27.52 44.62 8.83
CA TYR A 57 -28.74 43.91 9.23
C TYR A 57 -28.43 42.62 10.00
N SER A 58 -29.44 42.09 10.71
CA SER A 58 -29.32 40.86 11.49
C SER A 58 -29.84 39.65 10.72
N VAL A 59 -29.12 38.54 10.79
CA VAL A 59 -29.48 37.24 10.20
C VAL A 59 -29.30 36.15 11.23
N SER A 60 -30.34 35.32 11.40
CA SER A 60 -30.26 34.13 12.26
C SER A 60 -29.92 32.89 11.44
N LEU A 61 -28.84 32.19 11.80
CA LEU A 61 -28.43 30.92 11.21
C LEU A 61 -28.51 29.80 12.23
N ARG A 62 -28.85 28.59 11.77
CA ARG A 62 -28.75 27.40 12.62
C ARG A 62 -27.29 27.05 12.91
N GLN A 63 -27.02 26.34 14.01
CA GLN A 63 -25.67 25.89 14.34
C GLN A 63 -25.05 25.04 13.23
N SER A 64 -25.83 24.16 12.59
CA SER A 64 -25.39 23.32 11.47
C SER A 64 -24.96 24.14 10.26
N GLU A 65 -25.61 25.28 10.03
CA GLU A 65 -25.29 26.20 8.93
C GLU A 65 -24.07 27.06 9.28
N ALA A 66 -23.98 27.54 10.53
CA ALA A 66 -22.85 28.31 11.03
C ALA A 66 -21.53 27.51 11.07
N GLU A 67 -21.61 26.19 11.30
CA GLU A 67 -20.45 25.28 11.24
C GLU A 67 -19.82 25.23 9.83
N LEU A 68 -20.57 25.57 8.79
CA LEU A 68 -20.09 25.58 7.41
C LEU A 68 -19.37 26.88 7.04
N ILE A 69 -19.37 27.91 7.87
CA ILE A 69 -18.75 29.20 7.53
C ILE A 69 -17.49 29.39 8.38
N GLU A 70 -16.32 29.44 7.74
CA GLU A 70 -15.05 29.66 8.41
C GLU A 70 -14.77 31.15 8.61
N VAL A 71 -14.25 31.46 9.79
CA VAL A 71 -13.90 32.81 10.20
C VAL A 71 -12.53 32.86 10.89
N VAL A 72 -11.96 34.05 10.92
CA VAL A 72 -10.78 34.40 11.72
C VAL A 72 -11.16 35.50 12.69
N THR A 73 -10.79 35.32 13.96
CA THR A 73 -10.95 36.33 15.01
C THR A 73 -9.65 37.09 15.25
N SER A 74 -9.77 38.26 15.86
CA SER A 74 -8.63 39.08 16.27
C SER A 74 -7.67 38.38 17.24
N ASN A 75 -8.21 37.46 18.06
CA ASN A 75 -7.47 36.78 19.12
C ASN A 75 -6.64 35.58 18.64
N GLU A 76 -7.02 34.87 17.56
CA GLU A 76 -6.22 33.77 17.00
C GLU A 76 -4.84 34.22 16.47
N SER A 77 -4.68 35.51 16.13
CA SER A 77 -3.40 36.09 15.68
C SER A 77 -2.30 36.10 16.76
N ILE A 78 -2.67 35.83 18.01
CA ILE A 78 -1.79 35.82 19.19
C ILE A 78 -1.01 34.50 19.31
N ILE A 79 -1.49 33.39 18.73
CA ILE A 79 -0.91 32.04 18.97
C ILE A 79 0.41 31.81 18.20
N SER A 80 0.86 32.78 17.40
CA SER A 80 2.20 32.78 16.76
C SER A 80 3.32 33.30 17.69
N GLY A 81 3.43 32.74 18.89
CA GLY A 81 4.70 32.48 19.61
C GLY A 81 5.72 33.59 19.87
N LEU A 82 5.38 34.89 19.82
CA LEU A 82 6.31 35.96 20.21
C LEU A 82 5.63 36.93 21.19
N PRO A 83 6.24 37.19 22.37
CA PRO A 83 5.68 38.11 23.36
C PRO A 83 5.83 39.54 22.84
N TYR A 84 4.72 40.19 22.50
CA TYR A 84 4.70 41.59 22.07
C TYR A 84 3.59 42.35 22.79
N ASN A 85 3.98 43.28 23.65
CA ASN A 85 3.10 44.15 24.45
C ASN A 85 2.68 45.40 23.65
N GLY A 86 1.99 45.23 22.53
CA GLY A 86 1.47 46.36 21.74
C GLY A 86 0.07 46.10 21.19
N VAL A 87 -0.62 47.17 20.81
CA VAL A 87 -1.98 47.11 20.23
C VAL A 87 -1.96 46.29 18.94
N ILE A 88 -2.81 45.26 18.88
CA ILE A 88 -2.98 44.40 17.70
C ILE A 88 -3.52 45.27 16.55
N GLY A 89 -2.65 45.62 15.61
CA GLY A 89 -3.04 46.41 14.45
C GLY A 89 -3.84 45.61 13.42
N THR A 90 -4.78 46.27 12.76
CA THR A 90 -5.59 45.77 11.63
C THR A 90 -4.76 45.11 10.52
N ALA A 91 -3.47 45.43 10.40
CA ALA A 91 -2.55 44.86 9.42
C ALA A 91 -2.21 43.36 9.63
N LYS A 92 -2.11 42.87 10.88
CA LYS A 92 -1.78 41.46 11.18
C LYS A 92 -2.96 40.54 10.84
N LEU A 93 -4.16 40.95 11.26
CA LEU A 93 -5.45 40.36 10.86
C LEU A 93 -5.62 40.33 9.34
N LYS A 94 -5.35 41.44 8.65
CA LYS A 94 -5.40 41.46 7.17
C LYS A 94 -4.46 40.44 6.54
N LYS A 95 -3.25 40.24 7.07
CA LYS A 95 -2.31 39.23 6.55
C LYS A 95 -2.79 37.79 6.79
N GLU A 96 -3.33 37.47 7.97
CA GLU A 96 -3.86 36.13 8.25
C GLU A 96 -5.14 35.82 7.49
N VAL A 97 -6.03 36.81 7.36
CA VAL A 97 -7.20 36.73 6.49
C VAL A 97 -6.75 36.50 5.05
N VAL A 98 -5.82 37.30 4.51
CA VAL A 98 -5.28 37.08 3.16
C VAL A 98 -4.65 35.69 3.00
N LYS A 99 -3.91 35.21 4.00
CA LYS A 99 -3.27 33.89 3.97
C LYS A 99 -4.29 32.74 3.95
N LYS A 100 -5.26 32.70 4.90
CA LYS A 100 -6.33 31.68 4.91
C LYS A 100 -7.25 31.82 3.69
N SER A 101 -7.46 33.03 3.20
CA SER A 101 -8.23 33.30 1.97
C SER A 101 -7.56 32.78 0.70
N LYS A 102 -6.24 32.57 0.71
CA LYS A 102 -5.48 32.05 -0.44
C LYS A 102 -5.07 30.59 -0.26
N THR A 103 -5.68 29.89 0.70
CA THR A 103 -5.50 28.45 0.85
C THR A 103 -6.60 27.73 0.06
N ILE A 104 -6.21 26.79 -0.82
CA ILE A 104 -7.11 25.98 -1.64
C ILE A 104 -6.93 24.53 -1.23
N ASP A 105 -8.03 23.90 -0.77
CA ASP A 105 -8.05 22.49 -0.40
C ASP A 105 -8.45 21.65 -1.61
N ILE A 106 -7.54 20.79 -2.06
CA ILE A 106 -7.66 20.03 -3.30
C ILE A 106 -7.55 18.54 -3.02
N VAL A 107 -8.42 17.79 -3.69
CA VAL A 107 -8.41 16.34 -3.68
C VAL A 107 -8.16 15.81 -5.07
N MET A 108 -7.19 14.93 -5.23
CA MET A 108 -6.92 14.23 -6.48
C MET A 108 -7.63 12.88 -6.49
N VAL A 109 -8.44 12.65 -7.52
CA VAL A 109 -9.18 11.40 -7.76
C VAL A 109 -8.90 10.95 -9.19
N GLY A 110 -9.07 9.67 -9.48
CA GLY A 110 -8.95 9.14 -10.83
C GLY A 110 -8.85 7.61 -10.81
N ASN A 111 -8.94 7.01 -11.99
CA ASN A 111 -8.82 5.56 -12.13
C ASN A 111 -7.41 5.08 -11.67
N PRO A 112 -7.29 3.83 -11.21
CA PRO A 112 -5.99 3.19 -11.06
C PRO A 112 -5.14 3.36 -12.33
N ASN A 113 -3.83 3.56 -12.17
CA ASN A 113 -2.87 3.74 -13.26
C ASN A 113 -3.08 4.95 -14.18
N SER A 114 -4.02 5.87 -13.92
CA SER A 114 -4.19 7.11 -14.71
C SER A 114 -3.02 8.10 -14.58
N GLY A 115 -1.99 7.76 -13.80
CA GLY A 115 -0.81 8.57 -13.54
C GLY A 115 -1.01 9.67 -12.50
N LYS A 116 -2.08 9.58 -11.69
CA LYS A 116 -2.36 10.42 -10.52
C LYS A 116 -1.16 10.58 -9.59
N THR A 117 -0.54 9.46 -9.16
CA THR A 117 0.66 9.50 -8.30
C THR A 117 1.83 10.21 -8.97
N SER A 118 2.02 10.05 -10.29
CA SER A 118 3.08 10.76 -11.01
C SER A 118 2.85 12.27 -11.02
N LEU A 119 1.60 12.70 -11.23
CA LEU A 119 1.23 14.12 -11.21
C LEU A 119 1.37 14.70 -9.80
N PHE A 120 0.96 13.95 -8.76
CA PHE A 120 1.14 14.32 -7.36
C PHE A 120 2.62 14.46 -6.99
N ASN A 121 3.47 13.49 -7.34
CA ASN A 121 4.90 13.52 -7.02
C ASN A 121 5.60 14.71 -7.68
N PHE A 122 5.19 15.08 -8.90
CA PHE A 122 5.74 16.25 -9.57
C PHE A 122 5.28 17.55 -8.89
N ALA A 123 4.00 17.64 -8.50
CA ALA A 123 3.46 18.79 -7.78
C ALA A 123 4.06 18.94 -6.37
N SER A 124 4.35 17.83 -5.69
CA SER A 124 4.85 17.81 -4.30
C SER A 124 6.34 18.14 -4.16
N GLY A 125 7.12 18.04 -5.24
CA GLY A 125 8.55 18.37 -5.23
C GLY A 125 9.39 17.57 -4.23
N SER A 126 8.93 16.37 -3.81
CA SER A 126 9.56 15.47 -2.82
C SER A 126 9.26 15.75 -1.33
N ARG A 127 8.26 16.59 -1.00
CA ARG A 127 7.80 16.83 0.38
C ARG A 127 6.44 16.17 0.62
N GLU A 128 6.46 14.88 0.94
CA GLU A 128 5.24 14.07 1.18
C GLU A 128 5.13 13.68 2.66
N HIS A 129 3.93 13.80 3.22
CA HIS A 129 3.55 13.09 4.43
C HIS A 129 2.59 11.95 4.07
N VAL A 130 2.92 10.73 4.50
CA VAL A 130 2.08 9.54 4.32
C VAL A 130 1.37 9.27 5.63
N GLY A 131 0.03 9.22 5.60
CA GLY A 131 -0.80 8.90 6.77
C GLY A 131 -1.64 7.64 6.54
N ASN A 132 -1.85 6.86 7.59
CA ASN A 132 -2.82 5.76 7.63
C ASN A 132 -4.10 6.26 8.31
N TYR A 133 -5.28 5.97 7.76
CA TYR A 133 -6.56 6.32 8.41
C TYR A 133 -7.03 5.24 9.38
N ALA A 134 -7.79 5.66 10.39
CA ALA A 134 -8.39 4.76 11.37
C ALA A 134 -9.34 3.76 10.69
N GLY A 135 -9.08 2.46 10.88
CA GLY A 135 -9.97 1.37 10.48
C GLY A 135 -9.75 0.76 9.08
N VAL A 136 -8.96 1.39 8.20
CA VAL A 136 -8.69 0.89 6.84
C VAL A 136 -7.23 0.99 6.44
N THR A 137 -6.73 0.01 5.68
CA THR A 137 -5.33 -0.08 5.18
C THR A 137 -5.14 0.73 3.90
N VAL A 138 -5.72 1.93 3.87
CA VAL A 138 -5.76 2.79 2.69
C VAL A 138 -4.89 4.01 2.97
N ASP A 139 -3.73 4.07 2.32
CA ASP A 139 -2.74 5.14 2.49
C ASP A 139 -3.22 6.37 1.68
N SER A 140 -3.32 7.56 2.30
CA SER A 140 -3.37 8.83 1.54
C SER A 140 -2.08 9.60 1.72
N LYS A 141 -1.74 10.37 0.70
CA LYS A 141 -0.58 11.25 0.72
C LYS A 141 -1.05 12.68 0.72
N THR A 142 -0.49 13.49 1.61
CA THR A 142 -0.78 14.92 1.66
C THR A 142 0.48 15.74 1.43
N THR A 143 0.32 16.87 0.74
CA THR A 143 1.42 17.81 0.51
C THR A 143 0.89 19.24 0.49
N ILE A 144 1.75 20.18 0.87
CA ILE A 144 1.45 21.61 0.89
C ILE A 144 2.53 22.34 0.09
N PHE A 145 2.12 23.10 -0.92
CA PHE A 145 3.03 23.94 -1.69
C PHE A 145 2.41 25.29 -2.04
N LYS A 146 3.23 26.21 -2.58
CA LYS A 146 2.80 27.55 -2.96
C LYS A 146 2.91 27.76 -4.47
N HIS A 147 1.90 28.37 -5.07
CA HIS A 147 1.89 28.76 -6.49
C HIS A 147 1.12 30.07 -6.68
N LYS A 148 1.70 31.04 -7.38
CA LYS A 148 1.14 32.40 -7.61
C LYS A 148 0.56 33.09 -6.35
N GLY A 149 1.17 32.86 -5.19
CA GLY A 149 0.73 33.44 -3.92
C GLY A 149 -0.44 32.71 -3.24
N TYR A 150 -0.92 31.59 -3.80
CA TYR A 150 -1.86 30.66 -3.17
C TYR A 150 -1.11 29.51 -2.51
N ILE A 151 -1.69 28.99 -1.43
CA ILE A 151 -1.24 27.79 -0.72
C ILE A 151 -2.16 26.65 -1.15
N PHE A 152 -1.59 25.62 -1.75
CA PHE A 152 -2.31 24.44 -2.20
C PHE A 152 -2.14 23.33 -1.16
N ASN A 153 -3.25 22.87 -0.60
CA ASN A 153 -3.28 21.66 0.24
C ASN A 153 -3.80 20.52 -0.63
N ILE A 154 -2.92 19.65 -1.13
CA ILE A 154 -3.30 18.56 -2.03
C ILE A 154 -3.29 17.24 -1.28
N THR A 155 -4.42 16.54 -1.34
CA THR A 155 -4.55 15.15 -0.89
C THR A 155 -4.67 14.22 -2.09
N ASP A 156 -3.79 13.23 -2.15
CA ASP A 156 -3.88 12.12 -3.10
C ASP A 156 -4.76 11.00 -2.53
N LEU A 157 -5.90 10.73 -3.16
CA LEU A 157 -6.77 9.62 -2.77
C LEU A 157 -6.43 8.34 -3.55
N PRO A 158 -6.81 7.15 -3.05
CA PRO A 158 -6.68 5.90 -3.81
C PRO A 158 -7.33 5.98 -5.20
N GLY A 159 -6.79 5.23 -6.14
CA GLY A 159 -7.42 5.12 -7.47
C GLY A 159 -8.72 4.34 -7.39
N THR A 160 -9.81 4.86 -7.96
CA THR A 160 -11.13 4.21 -7.99
C THR A 160 -11.76 4.35 -9.37
N TYR A 161 -12.56 3.38 -9.79
CA TYR A 161 -13.30 3.46 -11.07
C TYR A 161 -14.67 4.13 -10.92
N SER A 162 -15.18 4.16 -9.69
CA SER A 162 -16.50 4.68 -9.33
C SER A 162 -16.46 5.18 -7.87
N LEU A 163 -17.63 5.57 -7.37
CA LEU A 163 -17.95 6.01 -6.00
C LEU A 163 -19.11 5.17 -5.45
N THR A 164 -19.14 3.89 -5.83
CA THR A 164 -20.08 2.86 -5.37
C THR A 164 -19.59 2.22 -4.07
N ALA A 165 -20.39 1.32 -3.48
CA ALA A 165 -20.06 0.65 -2.22
C ALA A 165 -19.37 -0.72 -2.41
N PHE A 166 -18.76 -0.99 -3.57
CA PHE A 166 -18.21 -2.31 -3.90
C PHE A 166 -16.82 -2.55 -3.31
N SER A 167 -15.98 -1.50 -3.27
CA SER A 167 -14.63 -1.61 -2.72
C SER A 167 -14.40 -0.66 -1.53
N PRO A 168 -13.56 -1.05 -0.55
CA PRO A 168 -13.16 -0.16 0.54
C PRO A 168 -12.56 1.16 0.06
N GLU A 169 -11.85 1.14 -1.07
CA GLU A 169 -11.26 2.32 -1.69
C GLU A 169 -12.34 3.28 -2.21
N GLU A 170 -13.37 2.80 -2.92
CA GLU A 170 -14.48 3.63 -3.42
C GLU A 170 -15.25 4.30 -2.28
N ILE A 171 -15.57 3.52 -1.24
CA ILE A 171 -16.24 4.00 -0.03
C ILE A 171 -15.38 5.09 0.64
N PHE A 172 -14.07 4.85 0.76
CA PHE A 172 -13.15 5.80 1.34
C PHE A 172 -13.09 7.11 0.55
N VAL A 173 -12.95 7.05 -0.78
CA VAL A 173 -12.92 8.26 -1.63
C VAL A 173 -14.20 9.06 -1.49
N ARG A 174 -15.36 8.39 -1.56
CA ARG A 174 -16.68 9.02 -1.38
C ARG A 174 -16.81 9.70 -0.01
N ASN A 175 -16.46 8.99 1.05
CA ASN A 175 -16.55 9.51 2.41
C ASN A 175 -15.57 10.67 2.64
N TYR A 176 -14.37 10.58 2.08
CA TYR A 176 -13.40 11.67 2.16
C TYR A 176 -13.93 12.95 1.53
N ILE A 177 -14.47 12.87 0.31
CA ILE A 177 -15.01 14.02 -0.43
C ILE A 177 -16.23 14.63 0.28
N THR A 178 -17.11 13.80 0.85
CA THR A 178 -18.32 14.26 1.54
C THR A 178 -18.02 14.85 2.92
N THR A 179 -17.08 14.27 3.68
CA THR A 179 -16.74 14.75 5.03
C THR A 179 -15.79 15.94 5.00
N HIS A 180 -14.74 15.92 4.18
CA HIS A 180 -13.73 17.00 4.16
C HIS A 180 -14.16 18.22 3.33
N MET A 181 -15.13 18.04 2.42
CA MET A 181 -15.67 19.10 1.55
C MET A 181 -14.55 19.92 0.88
N PRO A 182 -13.74 19.31 -0.01
CA PRO A 182 -12.66 20.02 -0.69
C PRO A 182 -13.21 21.17 -1.55
N ASP A 183 -12.38 22.19 -1.77
CA ASP A 183 -12.75 23.32 -2.64
C ASP A 183 -12.87 22.88 -4.10
N ILE A 184 -11.93 22.05 -4.54
CA ILE A 184 -11.81 21.57 -5.91
C ILE A 184 -11.40 20.09 -5.90
N VAL A 185 -12.03 19.30 -6.76
CA VAL A 185 -11.58 17.96 -7.09
C VAL A 185 -10.84 17.97 -8.42
N VAL A 186 -9.57 17.55 -8.41
CA VAL A 186 -8.80 17.32 -9.62
C VAL A 186 -9.00 15.88 -10.05
N ASN A 187 -9.77 15.66 -11.11
CA ASN A 187 -9.98 14.33 -11.66
C ASN A 187 -8.91 14.03 -12.73
N VAL A 188 -8.03 13.07 -12.44
CA VAL A 188 -6.94 12.65 -13.31
C VAL A 188 -7.41 11.53 -14.23
N ILE A 189 -7.59 11.87 -15.50
CA ILE A 189 -8.11 11.00 -16.55
C ILE A 189 -6.97 10.54 -17.45
N ASP A 190 -6.92 9.25 -17.74
CA ASP A 190 -6.04 8.72 -18.80
C ASP A 190 -6.63 9.04 -20.19
N SER A 191 -5.89 9.84 -20.97
CA SER A 191 -6.26 10.21 -22.34
C SER A 191 -6.33 9.00 -23.28
N SER A 192 -5.65 7.90 -22.98
CA SER A 192 -5.68 6.67 -23.78
C SER A 192 -6.99 5.89 -23.66
N ASN A 193 -7.81 6.14 -22.62
CA ASN A 193 -9.06 5.43 -22.35
C ASN A 193 -10.13 6.36 -21.76
N LEU A 194 -10.62 7.30 -22.58
CA LEU A 194 -11.52 8.36 -22.15
C LEU A 194 -12.86 7.84 -21.61
N GLU A 195 -13.51 6.91 -22.31
CA GLU A 195 -14.86 6.43 -21.96
C GLU A 195 -14.92 5.87 -20.53
N ARG A 196 -13.97 5.01 -20.18
CA ARG A 196 -13.88 4.41 -18.84
C ARG A 196 -13.57 5.43 -17.74
N ASN A 197 -12.74 6.44 -18.04
CA ASN A 197 -12.35 7.45 -17.05
C ASN A 197 -13.46 8.50 -16.86
N LEU A 198 -14.23 8.79 -17.91
CA LEU A 198 -15.36 9.71 -17.84
C LEU A 198 -16.51 9.15 -16.99
N TYR A 199 -16.61 7.83 -16.80
CA TYR A 199 -17.59 7.23 -15.91
C TYR A 199 -17.51 7.76 -14.47
N LEU A 200 -16.32 7.78 -13.86
CA LEU A 200 -16.10 8.41 -12.56
C LEU A 200 -16.45 9.90 -12.57
N THR A 201 -16.13 10.59 -13.67
CA THR A 201 -16.46 12.02 -13.85
C THR A 201 -17.96 12.26 -13.73
N THR A 202 -18.80 11.39 -14.30
CA THR A 202 -20.25 11.51 -14.19
C THR A 202 -20.75 11.49 -12.74
N GLN A 203 -20.13 10.66 -11.91
CA GLN A 203 -20.50 10.53 -10.49
C GLN A 203 -20.02 11.72 -9.67
N LEU A 204 -18.85 12.28 -9.99
CA LEU A 204 -18.36 13.50 -9.38
C LEU A 204 -19.25 14.70 -9.73
N ILE A 205 -19.76 14.77 -10.97
CA ILE A 205 -20.74 15.80 -11.38
C ILE A 205 -22.00 15.73 -10.52
N ASP A 206 -22.54 14.54 -10.28
CA ASP A 206 -23.75 14.36 -9.44
C ASP A 206 -23.54 14.80 -7.98
N MET A 207 -22.29 14.78 -7.48
CA MET A 207 -21.95 15.25 -6.12
C MET A 207 -22.00 16.77 -5.97
N ASP A 208 -22.17 17.53 -7.05
CA ASP A 208 -22.22 19.00 -7.10
C ASP A 208 -20.97 19.65 -6.48
N ILE A 209 -19.80 19.25 -6.97
CA ILE A 209 -18.48 19.78 -6.57
C ILE A 209 -17.78 20.44 -7.76
N LYS A 210 -16.93 21.43 -7.48
CA LYS A 210 -16.07 22.03 -8.51
C LYS A 210 -15.02 21.02 -8.93
N ILE A 211 -14.96 20.72 -10.22
CA ILE A 211 -14.04 19.73 -10.79
C ILE A 211 -13.11 20.43 -11.78
N VAL A 212 -11.85 20.00 -11.82
CA VAL A 212 -10.91 20.30 -12.91
C VAL A 212 -10.37 18.97 -13.42
N ILE A 213 -10.42 18.75 -14.73
CA ILE A 213 -9.93 17.49 -15.31
C ILE A 213 -8.49 17.66 -15.77
N ALA A 214 -7.61 16.81 -15.25
CA ALA A 214 -6.26 16.65 -15.76
C ALA A 214 -6.24 15.49 -16.76
N LEU A 215 -6.20 15.80 -18.05
CA LEU A 215 -6.03 14.84 -19.14
C LEU A 215 -4.58 14.38 -19.17
N ASN A 216 -4.26 13.33 -18.43
CA ASN A 216 -2.92 12.81 -18.32
C ASN A 216 -2.59 11.84 -19.44
N MET A 217 -1.31 11.54 -19.62
CA MET A 217 -0.79 10.71 -20.73
C MET A 217 -1.19 11.26 -22.11
N PHE A 218 -1.31 12.58 -22.23
CA PHE A 218 -1.72 13.21 -23.48
C PHE A 218 -0.73 12.94 -24.64
N ASP A 219 0.53 12.64 -24.32
CA ASP A 219 1.52 12.21 -25.31
C ASP A 219 1.22 10.84 -25.93
N GLU A 220 0.50 9.96 -25.25
CA GLU A 220 0.04 8.69 -25.83
C GLU A 220 -1.10 8.91 -26.83
N LEU A 221 -2.05 9.80 -26.51
CA LEU A 221 -3.13 10.19 -27.44
C LEU A 221 -2.55 10.80 -28.72
N LEU A 222 -1.55 11.68 -28.59
CA LEU A 222 -0.84 12.25 -29.74
C LEU A 222 -0.09 11.19 -30.57
N LYS A 223 0.51 10.17 -29.92
CA LYS A 223 1.18 9.06 -30.62
C LYS A 223 0.20 8.18 -31.40
N LYS A 224 -1.00 7.94 -30.86
CA LYS A 224 -2.09 7.24 -31.56
C LYS A 224 -2.65 8.03 -32.74
N LYS A 225 -2.35 9.34 -32.82
CA LYS A 225 -2.90 10.29 -33.80
C LYS A 225 -4.42 10.48 -33.69
N ASP A 226 -5.00 10.17 -32.54
CA ASP A 226 -6.41 10.42 -32.27
C ASP A 226 -6.68 11.93 -32.18
N GLU A 227 -7.85 12.35 -32.63
CA GLU A 227 -8.28 13.74 -32.56
C GLU A 227 -9.29 13.89 -31.42
N PHE A 228 -8.91 14.63 -30.38
CA PHE A 228 -9.76 14.88 -29.22
C PHE A 228 -9.93 16.38 -28.96
N ASN A 229 -11.15 16.87 -29.17
CA ASN A 229 -11.53 18.26 -28.90
C ASN A 229 -11.98 18.40 -27.43
N TYR A 230 -11.00 18.42 -26.54
CA TYR A 230 -11.23 18.54 -25.09
C TYR A 230 -11.83 19.89 -24.69
N ASP A 231 -11.58 20.96 -25.44
CA ASP A 231 -12.16 22.29 -25.17
C ASP A 231 -13.68 22.28 -25.41
N LEU A 232 -14.13 21.63 -26.50
CA LEU A 232 -15.56 21.48 -26.79
C LEU A 232 -16.24 20.59 -25.76
N LEU A 233 -15.63 19.45 -25.40
CA LEU A 233 -16.15 18.59 -24.34
C LEU A 233 -16.25 19.35 -23.01
N GLY A 234 -15.21 20.11 -22.65
CA GLY A 234 -15.17 20.91 -21.44
C GLY A 234 -16.29 21.94 -21.37
N LYS A 235 -16.56 22.63 -22.48
CA LYS A 235 -17.72 23.53 -22.59
C LYS A 235 -19.05 22.77 -22.47
N MET A 236 -19.18 21.61 -23.12
CA MET A 236 -20.40 20.80 -23.06
C MET A 236 -20.71 20.35 -21.63
N ILE A 237 -19.72 19.83 -20.89
CA ILE A 237 -19.92 19.29 -19.54
C ILE A 237 -19.68 20.30 -18.41
N GLY A 238 -19.23 21.51 -18.74
CA GLY A 238 -19.08 22.61 -17.79
C GLY A 238 -17.87 22.45 -16.87
N ILE A 239 -16.83 21.75 -17.33
CA ILE A 239 -15.64 21.41 -16.56
C ILE A 239 -14.41 21.67 -17.43
N PRO A 240 -13.40 22.42 -16.97
CA PRO A 240 -12.17 22.64 -17.74
C PRO A 240 -11.33 21.36 -17.83
N PHE A 241 -10.86 21.06 -19.05
CA PHE A 241 -9.94 19.96 -19.34
C PHE A 241 -8.55 20.49 -19.66
N ILE A 242 -7.54 20.04 -18.91
CA ILE A 242 -6.16 20.49 -19.08
C ILE A 242 -5.27 19.32 -19.50
N PRO A 243 -4.68 19.35 -20.71
CA PRO A 243 -3.70 18.37 -21.15
C PRO A 243 -2.44 18.35 -20.26
N THR A 244 -2.05 17.18 -19.77
CA THR A 244 -0.90 16.97 -18.90
C THR A 244 -0.10 15.73 -19.27
N VAL A 245 1.18 15.75 -18.93
CA VAL A 245 2.07 14.58 -18.97
C VAL A 245 2.81 14.50 -17.65
N GLY A 246 2.21 13.83 -16.67
CA GLY A 246 2.68 13.81 -15.27
C GLY A 246 4.12 13.33 -15.11
N SER A 247 4.58 12.38 -15.93
CA SER A 247 5.96 11.87 -15.90
C SER A 247 7.01 12.90 -16.35
N LYS A 248 6.62 13.88 -17.19
CA LYS A 248 7.50 14.91 -17.75
C LYS A 248 7.25 16.30 -17.14
N GLY A 249 6.23 16.43 -16.29
CA GLY A 249 5.83 17.72 -15.71
C GLY A 249 5.12 18.68 -16.66
N LYS A 250 4.79 18.26 -17.88
CA LYS A 250 4.18 19.14 -18.90
C LYS A 250 2.71 19.40 -18.54
N GLY A 251 2.28 20.66 -18.64
CA GLY A 251 0.88 21.07 -18.41
C GLY A 251 0.50 21.31 -16.95
N ILE A 252 1.34 20.95 -15.97
CA ILE A 252 1.01 21.09 -14.53
C ILE A 252 0.87 22.56 -14.11
N LYS A 253 1.70 23.46 -14.65
CA LYS A 253 1.55 24.91 -14.38
C LYS A 253 0.19 25.43 -14.83
N ASN A 254 -0.25 25.04 -16.03
CA ASN A 254 -1.55 25.42 -16.58
C ASN A 254 -2.69 24.82 -15.76
N LEU A 255 -2.54 23.58 -15.27
CA LEU A 255 -3.50 22.95 -14.38
C LEU A 255 -3.66 23.74 -13.07
N LEU A 256 -2.55 24.11 -12.43
CA LEU A 256 -2.57 24.91 -11.19
C LEU A 256 -3.16 26.31 -11.40
N ASP A 257 -2.85 26.93 -12.54
CA ASP A 257 -3.43 28.23 -12.92
C ASP A 257 -4.95 28.13 -13.12
N THR A 258 -5.40 27.09 -13.79
CA THR A 258 -6.84 26.82 -14.02
C THR A 258 -7.55 26.59 -12.68
N ILE A 259 -6.95 25.82 -11.77
CA ILE A 259 -7.49 25.60 -10.42
C ILE A 259 -7.70 26.92 -9.67
N ILE A 260 -6.77 27.88 -9.77
CA ILE A 260 -6.95 29.21 -9.17
C ILE A 260 -8.16 29.90 -9.80
N ASN A 261 -8.26 29.91 -11.13
CA ASN A 261 -9.38 30.54 -11.82
C ASN A 261 -10.74 29.92 -11.43
N VAL A 262 -10.79 28.59 -11.31
CA VAL A 262 -11.95 27.81 -10.84
C VAL A 262 -12.31 28.15 -9.39
N TYR A 263 -11.30 28.28 -8.52
CA TYR A 263 -11.50 28.63 -7.12
C TYR A 263 -12.09 30.03 -6.97
N GLU A 264 -11.62 30.97 -7.80
CA GLU A 264 -12.06 32.37 -7.81
C GLU A 264 -13.33 32.64 -8.62
N ASP A 265 -13.97 31.60 -9.18
CA ASP A 265 -15.18 31.74 -10.00
C ASP A 265 -14.97 32.66 -11.22
N SER A 266 -13.75 32.69 -11.76
CA SER A 266 -13.35 33.52 -12.92
C SER A 266 -13.25 32.72 -14.23
N ASP A 267 -13.39 31.39 -14.16
CA ASP A 267 -13.35 30.53 -15.34
C ASP A 267 -14.74 30.40 -15.98
N ASN A 268 -14.85 30.86 -17.23
CA ASN A 268 -16.11 30.86 -17.99
C ASN A 268 -16.61 29.47 -18.40
N THR A 269 -15.76 28.43 -18.30
CA THR A 269 -16.17 27.05 -18.62
C THR A 269 -16.99 26.42 -17.51
N ILE A 270 -16.87 26.91 -16.28
CA ILE A 270 -17.58 26.34 -15.13
C ILE A 270 -19.04 26.72 -15.19
N ARG A 271 -19.87 25.69 -15.19
CA ARG A 271 -21.30 25.82 -15.02
C ARG A 271 -21.82 24.59 -14.30
N HIS A 272 -22.83 24.78 -13.44
CA HIS A 272 -23.52 23.65 -12.83
C HIS A 272 -24.28 22.89 -13.91
N ILE A 273 -23.81 21.70 -14.24
CA ILE A 273 -24.47 20.79 -15.18
C ILE A 273 -24.98 19.59 -14.41
N HIS A 274 -26.21 19.18 -14.74
CA HIS A 274 -26.75 17.90 -14.34
C HIS A 274 -26.78 16.98 -15.55
N ILE A 275 -26.31 15.75 -15.38
CA ILE A 275 -26.43 14.72 -16.40
C ILE A 275 -27.89 14.32 -16.47
N ASN A 276 -28.49 14.39 -17.66
CA ASN A 276 -29.86 14.00 -17.87
C ASN A 276 -29.94 12.47 -18.03
N TYR A 277 -30.59 11.79 -17.09
CA TYR A 277 -30.77 10.34 -17.10
C TYR A 277 -32.04 9.87 -17.84
N GLY A 278 -32.71 10.78 -18.55
CA GLY A 278 -33.98 10.51 -19.22
C GLY A 278 -35.19 10.87 -18.35
N LYS A 279 -36.33 11.05 -19.02
CA LYS A 279 -37.54 11.63 -18.40
C LYS A 279 -38.00 10.88 -17.15
N GLU A 280 -38.10 9.55 -17.24
CA GLU A 280 -38.63 8.71 -16.16
C GLU A 280 -37.72 8.72 -14.93
N VAL A 281 -36.40 8.62 -15.14
CA VAL A 281 -35.41 8.64 -14.07
C VAL A 281 -35.34 10.02 -13.42
N GLU A 282 -35.35 11.10 -14.19
CA GLU A 282 -35.35 12.47 -13.65
C GLU A 282 -36.61 12.76 -12.82
N GLU A 283 -37.77 12.27 -13.25
CA GLU A 283 -39.00 12.41 -12.47
C GLU A 283 -38.90 11.70 -11.11
N SER A 284 -38.34 10.48 -11.09
CA SER A 284 -38.10 9.73 -9.86
C SER A 284 -37.05 10.41 -8.97
N ILE A 285 -35.97 10.94 -9.55
CA ILE A 285 -34.97 11.74 -8.82
C ILE A 285 -35.63 12.94 -8.14
N ASN A 286 -36.45 13.71 -8.86
CA ASN A 286 -37.13 14.89 -8.35
C ASN A 286 -38.05 14.56 -7.17
N LYS A 287 -38.88 13.51 -7.28
CA LYS A 287 -39.76 13.06 -6.19
C LYS A 287 -39.00 12.71 -4.92
N ILE A 288 -37.87 12.02 -5.04
CA ILE A 288 -37.02 11.69 -3.89
C ILE A 288 -36.33 12.96 -3.34
N GLN A 289 -35.89 13.87 -4.21
CA GLN A 289 -35.27 15.14 -3.80
C GLN A 289 -36.21 16.02 -2.99
N GLU A 290 -37.50 16.05 -3.32
CA GLU A 290 -38.51 16.83 -2.57
C GLU A 290 -38.59 16.40 -1.10
N VAL A 291 -38.56 15.09 -0.85
CA VAL A 291 -38.56 14.57 0.53
C VAL A 291 -37.22 14.80 1.21
N LEU A 292 -36.10 14.58 0.52
CA LEU A 292 -34.76 14.81 1.06
C LEU A 292 -34.52 16.27 1.47
N ARG A 293 -35.09 17.23 0.72
CA ARG A 293 -34.97 18.67 1.03
C ARG A 293 -35.68 19.09 2.30
N LEU A 294 -36.57 18.26 2.86
CA LEU A 294 -37.16 18.50 4.18
C LEU A 294 -36.09 18.42 5.28
N ASP A 295 -35.07 17.57 5.08
CA ASP A 295 -33.92 17.47 5.96
C ASP A 295 -32.75 18.34 5.46
N LYS A 296 -32.76 19.61 5.87
CA LYS A 296 -31.71 20.58 5.52
C LYS A 296 -30.33 20.18 6.06
N ALA A 297 -30.27 19.58 7.25
CA ALA A 297 -28.99 19.22 7.88
C ALA A 297 -28.19 18.20 7.05
N LEU A 298 -28.88 17.29 6.34
CA LEU A 298 -28.28 16.37 5.40
C LEU A 298 -27.90 17.05 4.08
N THR A 299 -28.83 17.83 3.52
CA THR A 299 -28.70 18.40 2.17
C THR A 299 -27.72 19.58 2.09
N ASP A 300 -27.39 20.22 3.21
CA ASP A 300 -26.35 21.27 3.26
C ASP A 300 -24.93 20.67 3.09
N LYS A 301 -24.72 19.42 3.52
CA LYS A 301 -23.42 18.72 3.44
C LYS A 301 -23.24 17.95 2.12
N VAL A 302 -24.30 17.30 1.65
CA VAL A 302 -24.27 16.45 0.45
C VAL A 302 -25.45 16.79 -0.45
N SER A 303 -25.22 16.84 -1.76
CA SER A 303 -26.25 17.14 -2.75
C SER A 303 -27.46 16.20 -2.62
N SER A 304 -28.67 16.76 -2.57
CA SER A 304 -29.90 15.97 -2.56
C SER A 304 -30.03 15.12 -3.83
N ARG A 305 -29.48 15.59 -4.96
CA ARG A 305 -29.46 14.82 -6.22
C ARG A 305 -28.62 13.56 -6.07
N PHE A 306 -27.42 13.71 -5.50
CA PHE A 306 -26.52 12.58 -5.26
C PHE A 306 -27.18 11.52 -4.37
N PHE A 307 -27.85 11.93 -3.29
CA PHE A 307 -28.60 11.00 -2.43
C PHE A 307 -29.74 10.31 -3.18
N SER A 308 -30.54 11.03 -3.96
CA SER A 308 -31.61 10.42 -4.76
C SER A 308 -31.09 9.35 -5.71
N ILE A 309 -30.01 9.66 -6.44
CA ILE A 309 -29.40 8.70 -7.38
C ILE A 309 -28.88 7.47 -6.63
N LYS A 310 -28.19 7.67 -5.50
CA LYS A 310 -27.65 6.54 -4.71
C LYS A 310 -28.74 5.67 -4.07
N LEU A 311 -29.88 6.27 -3.71
CA LEU A 311 -31.05 5.53 -3.26
C LEU A 311 -31.65 4.69 -4.39
N ILE A 312 -31.75 5.25 -5.61
CA ILE A 312 -32.20 4.51 -6.80
C ILE A 312 -31.22 3.36 -7.12
N GLU A 313 -29.91 3.58 -6.99
CA GLU A 313 -28.86 2.56 -7.11
C GLU A 313 -28.77 1.60 -5.89
N LYS A 314 -29.75 1.62 -4.96
CA LYS A 314 -29.84 0.70 -3.80
C LYS A 314 -28.59 0.68 -2.90
N ASP A 315 -27.90 1.81 -2.76
CA ASP A 315 -26.67 1.89 -1.97
C ASP A 315 -26.93 1.75 -0.45
N LYS A 316 -26.52 0.60 0.10
CA LYS A 316 -26.72 0.25 1.51
C LYS A 316 -26.03 1.21 2.50
N GLU A 317 -24.89 1.78 2.15
CA GLU A 317 -24.17 2.69 3.05
C GLU A 317 -24.90 4.03 3.17
N ILE A 318 -25.48 4.51 2.06
CA ILE A 318 -26.31 5.72 2.06
C ILE A 318 -27.60 5.47 2.83
N GLU A 319 -28.27 4.32 2.65
CA GLU A 319 -29.44 3.95 3.46
C GLU A 319 -29.10 3.94 4.96
N GLN A 320 -27.94 3.39 5.35
CA GLN A 320 -27.48 3.43 6.75
C GLN A 320 -27.23 4.85 7.26
N LYS A 321 -26.62 5.73 6.47
CA LYS A 321 -26.41 7.13 6.85
C LYS A 321 -27.71 7.90 7.02
N LEU A 322 -28.72 7.58 6.21
CA LEU A 322 -30.02 8.26 6.27
C LEU A 322 -30.85 7.85 7.49
N LYS A 323 -30.53 6.74 8.18
CA LYS A 323 -31.23 6.32 9.41
C LYS A 323 -31.19 7.36 10.52
N THR A 324 -30.22 8.27 10.51
CA THR A 324 -30.14 9.36 11.48
C THR A 324 -31.10 10.52 11.18
N SER A 325 -31.80 10.48 10.03
CA SER A 325 -32.77 11.49 9.64
C SER A 325 -34.12 11.26 10.32
N ASN A 326 -34.77 12.34 10.74
CA ASN A 326 -36.16 12.31 11.23
C ASN A 326 -37.17 11.96 10.12
N TYR A 327 -36.77 12.02 8.85
CA TYR A 327 -37.63 11.72 7.70
C TYR A 327 -37.27 10.39 7.03
N TYR A 328 -36.46 9.55 7.68
CA TYR A 328 -35.95 8.29 7.11
C TYR A 328 -37.05 7.41 6.50
N ASP A 329 -38.11 7.12 7.25
CA ASP A 329 -39.17 6.21 6.80
C ASP A 329 -39.84 6.71 5.52
N LYS A 330 -40.13 8.02 5.46
CA LYS A 330 -40.73 8.66 4.28
C LYS A 330 -39.78 8.67 3.08
N ILE A 331 -38.49 8.91 3.30
CA ILE A 331 -37.48 8.90 2.23
C ILE A 331 -37.39 7.50 1.61
N ILE A 332 -37.29 6.46 2.45
CA ILE A 332 -37.16 5.08 2.00
C ILE A 332 -38.44 4.55 1.36
N GLU A 333 -39.61 4.93 1.86
CA GLU A 333 -40.89 4.59 1.25
C GLU A 333 -40.99 5.12 -0.18
N VAL A 334 -40.70 6.42 -0.38
CA VAL A 334 -40.72 7.05 -1.70
C VAL A 334 -39.65 6.44 -2.62
N ALA A 335 -38.44 6.23 -2.12
CA ALA A 335 -37.38 5.59 -2.89
C ALA A 335 -37.78 4.18 -3.35
N LYS A 336 -38.30 3.33 -2.47
CA LYS A 336 -38.75 1.96 -2.81
C LYS A 336 -39.89 1.96 -3.83
N LYS A 337 -40.82 2.91 -3.73
CA LYS A 337 -41.91 3.06 -4.70
C LYS A 337 -41.39 3.42 -6.09
N GLU A 338 -40.48 4.40 -6.15
CA GLU A 338 -39.90 4.85 -7.43
C GLU A 338 -38.95 3.81 -8.03
N ILE A 339 -38.18 3.08 -7.22
CA ILE A 339 -37.34 1.95 -7.68
C ILE A 339 -38.21 0.90 -8.38
N LYS A 340 -39.30 0.44 -7.73
CA LYS A 340 -40.23 -0.52 -8.34
C LYS A 340 -40.85 0.02 -9.62
N ARG A 341 -41.19 1.31 -9.66
CA ARG A 341 -41.74 1.96 -10.87
C ARG A 341 -40.74 1.87 -12.03
N LEU A 342 -39.48 2.24 -11.79
CA LEU A 342 -38.43 2.21 -12.80
C LEU A 342 -38.13 0.77 -13.27
N GLU A 343 -38.06 -0.20 -12.35
CA GLU A 343 -37.82 -1.61 -12.69
C GLU A 343 -38.93 -2.18 -13.59
N ILE A 344 -40.19 -1.80 -13.35
CA ILE A 344 -41.32 -2.22 -14.20
C ILE A 344 -41.25 -1.56 -15.58
N ILE A 345 -40.92 -0.26 -15.65
CA ILE A 345 -40.88 0.49 -16.91
C ILE A 345 -39.74 0.00 -17.81
N PHE A 346 -38.54 -0.16 -17.25
CA PHE A 346 -37.35 -0.54 -18.02
C PHE A 346 -37.15 -2.04 -18.13
N ASN A 347 -37.86 -2.86 -17.34
CA ASN A 347 -37.68 -4.30 -17.25
C ASN A 347 -36.21 -4.71 -16.94
N GLU A 348 -35.52 -3.86 -16.17
CA GLU A 348 -34.13 -4.00 -15.76
C GLU A 348 -33.98 -3.55 -14.31
N ASP A 349 -32.91 -4.00 -13.64
CA ASP A 349 -32.56 -3.47 -12.32
C ASP A 349 -32.19 -1.98 -12.41
N THR A 350 -32.59 -1.19 -11.41
CA THR A 350 -32.35 0.25 -11.35
C THR A 350 -30.87 0.63 -11.36
N GLU A 351 -29.97 -0.22 -10.81
CA GLU A 351 -28.52 -0.02 -10.92
C GLU A 351 -28.07 -0.05 -12.39
N THR A 352 -28.60 -1.00 -13.16
CA THR A 352 -28.33 -1.16 -14.60
C THR A 352 -28.87 0.03 -15.40
N VAL A 353 -30.10 0.48 -15.10
CA VAL A 353 -30.71 1.64 -15.77
C VAL A 353 -29.85 2.89 -15.61
N ILE A 354 -29.39 3.18 -14.39
CA ILE A 354 -28.52 4.34 -14.12
C ILE A 354 -27.16 4.17 -14.82
N ALA A 355 -26.56 2.99 -14.76
CA ALA A 355 -25.29 2.71 -15.43
C ALA A 355 -25.38 2.91 -16.95
N ASN A 356 -26.44 2.37 -17.58
CA ASN A 356 -26.71 2.53 -19.01
C ASN A 356 -26.89 4.00 -19.39
N ALA A 357 -27.61 4.78 -18.58
CA ALA A 357 -27.80 6.20 -18.82
C ALA A 357 -26.47 7.00 -18.71
N ARG A 358 -25.60 6.67 -17.75
CA ARG A 358 -24.25 7.25 -17.65
C ARG A 358 -23.40 6.93 -18.88
N TYR A 359 -23.35 5.67 -19.32
CA TYR A 359 -22.60 5.28 -20.51
C TYR A 359 -23.19 5.93 -21.77
N GLY A 360 -24.52 5.98 -21.91
CA GLY A 360 -25.19 6.66 -23.02
C GLY A 360 -24.79 8.15 -23.11
N PHE A 361 -24.73 8.85 -21.98
CA PHE A 361 -24.23 10.23 -21.93
C PHE A 361 -22.76 10.33 -22.39
N ILE A 362 -21.89 9.45 -21.90
CA ILE A 362 -20.45 9.48 -22.22
C ILE A 362 -20.24 9.17 -23.70
N SER A 363 -20.82 8.10 -24.21
CA SER A 363 -20.70 7.70 -25.61
C SER A 363 -21.27 8.78 -26.54
N GLY A 364 -22.38 9.44 -26.16
CA GLY A 364 -22.92 10.59 -26.87
C GLY A 364 -21.94 11.78 -26.91
N ALA A 365 -21.37 12.14 -25.76
CA ALA A 365 -20.40 13.24 -25.67
C ALA A 365 -19.10 12.96 -26.43
N LEU A 366 -18.60 11.72 -26.37
CA LEU A 366 -17.40 11.30 -27.11
C LEU A 366 -17.64 11.22 -28.61
N LYS A 367 -18.83 10.83 -29.06
CA LYS A 367 -19.15 10.81 -30.50
C LYS A 367 -18.99 12.18 -31.16
N GLU A 368 -19.27 13.26 -30.43
CA GLU A 368 -19.11 14.65 -30.90
C GLU A 368 -17.69 15.20 -30.75
N THR A 369 -16.92 14.70 -29.77
CA THR A 369 -15.66 15.34 -29.33
C THR A 369 -14.40 14.52 -29.63
N TYR A 370 -14.55 13.22 -29.84
CA TYR A 370 -13.45 12.27 -30.01
C TYR A 370 -13.58 11.54 -31.35
N LYS A 371 -12.59 11.71 -32.20
CA LYS A 371 -12.44 11.00 -33.47
C LYS A 371 -11.23 10.08 -33.36
N GLN A 372 -11.51 8.79 -33.19
CA GLN A 372 -10.49 7.77 -33.26
C GLN A 372 -9.99 7.68 -34.70
N LYS A 373 -8.68 7.89 -34.93
CA LYS A 373 -8.12 7.57 -36.23
C LYS A 373 -7.92 6.05 -36.27
N ILE A 374 -8.75 5.37 -37.05
CA ILE A 374 -8.54 3.97 -37.39
C ILE A 374 -7.30 3.94 -38.28
N ILE A 375 -6.13 3.81 -37.67
CA ILE A 375 -4.96 3.36 -38.41
C ILE A 375 -5.25 1.89 -38.73
N VAL A 376 -5.66 1.62 -39.97
CA VAL A 376 -5.64 0.28 -40.55
C VAL A 376 -4.17 -0.10 -40.67
N SER A 377 -3.56 -0.49 -39.55
CA SER A 377 -2.29 -1.19 -39.55
C SER A 377 -2.60 -2.64 -39.22
N ASP A 378 -2.50 -3.51 -40.22
CA ASP A 378 -2.41 -4.97 -40.07
C ASP A 378 -1.27 -5.42 -39.13
N GLU A 379 -0.40 -4.49 -38.72
CA GLU A 379 0.61 -4.73 -37.73
C GLU A 379 0.03 -4.72 -36.32
N LYS A 380 -0.19 -5.93 -35.78
CA LYS A 380 -0.33 -6.15 -34.33
C LYS A 380 0.69 -5.30 -33.59
N THR A 381 0.24 -4.48 -32.64
CA THR A 381 1.11 -3.70 -31.77
C THR A 381 2.15 -4.62 -31.12
N LEU A 382 3.37 -4.13 -30.83
CA LEU A 382 4.43 -4.93 -30.20
C LEU A 382 3.91 -5.70 -28.97
N THR A 383 3.03 -5.07 -28.17
CA THR A 383 2.31 -5.68 -27.06
C THR A 383 1.49 -6.90 -27.48
N GLN A 384 0.68 -6.79 -28.53
CA GLN A 384 -0.14 -7.90 -29.05
C GLN A 384 0.72 -9.04 -29.62
N LYS A 385 1.86 -8.73 -30.24
CA LYS A 385 2.81 -9.75 -30.71
C LYS A 385 3.42 -10.51 -29.52
N ILE A 386 3.87 -9.79 -28.51
CA ILE A 386 4.45 -10.38 -27.29
C ILE A 386 3.39 -11.21 -26.54
N ASP A 387 2.19 -10.66 -26.32
CA ASP A 387 1.10 -11.37 -25.63
C ASP A 387 0.67 -12.62 -26.41
N SER A 388 0.67 -12.60 -27.75
CA SER A 388 0.33 -13.79 -28.54
C SER A 388 1.23 -15.01 -28.25
N VAL A 389 2.44 -14.77 -27.76
CA VAL A 389 3.39 -15.80 -27.33
C VAL A 389 3.29 -16.03 -25.82
N LEU A 390 3.39 -14.97 -25.03
CA LEU A 390 3.47 -15.04 -23.57
C LEU A 390 2.17 -15.49 -22.90
N THR A 391 1.00 -15.18 -23.48
CA THR A 391 -0.31 -15.59 -22.96
C THR A 391 -0.94 -16.72 -23.77
N HIS A 392 -0.17 -17.39 -24.63
CA HIS A 392 -0.67 -18.53 -25.39
C HIS A 392 -1.04 -19.69 -24.47
N LYS A 393 -2.14 -20.40 -24.76
CA LYS A 393 -2.63 -21.53 -23.96
C LYS A 393 -1.57 -22.62 -23.73
N TYR A 394 -0.72 -22.88 -24.72
CA TYR A 394 0.30 -23.93 -24.67
C TYR A 394 1.72 -23.40 -24.44
N PHE A 395 2.07 -22.19 -24.92
CA PHE A 395 3.42 -21.63 -24.77
C PHE A 395 3.57 -20.76 -23.52
N GLY A 396 2.46 -20.20 -23.01
CA GLY A 396 2.48 -19.34 -21.83
C GLY A 396 3.00 -20.05 -20.58
N PHE A 397 2.56 -21.30 -20.32
CA PHE A 397 3.03 -22.09 -19.17
C PHE A 397 4.52 -22.47 -19.26
N PRO A 398 5.02 -23.06 -20.37
CA PRO A 398 6.45 -23.35 -20.53
C PRO A 398 7.34 -22.10 -20.43
N ILE A 399 6.96 -20.99 -21.07
CA ILE A 399 7.73 -19.75 -21.00
C ILE A 399 7.73 -19.21 -19.57
N PHE A 400 6.59 -19.25 -18.90
CA PHE A 400 6.49 -18.87 -17.51
C PHE A 400 7.39 -19.72 -16.60
N ILE A 401 7.33 -21.05 -16.73
CA ILE A 401 8.20 -21.97 -15.98
C ILE A 401 9.67 -21.71 -16.29
N PHE A 402 10.01 -21.44 -17.55
CA PHE A 402 11.37 -21.06 -17.95
C PHE A 402 11.84 -19.77 -17.28
N PHE A 403 11.02 -18.72 -17.21
CA PHE A 403 11.37 -17.49 -16.50
C PHE A 403 11.57 -17.71 -15.00
N ILE A 404 10.72 -18.52 -14.36
CA ILE A 404 10.89 -18.89 -12.96
C ILE A 404 12.16 -19.70 -12.73
N TRP A 405 12.44 -20.68 -13.60
CA TRP A 405 13.68 -21.44 -13.57
C TRP A 405 14.90 -20.53 -13.74
N LEU A 406 14.89 -19.63 -14.72
CA LEU A 406 15.95 -18.65 -14.95
C LEU A 406 16.16 -17.76 -13.71
N MET A 407 15.08 -17.26 -13.12
CA MET A 407 15.12 -16.44 -11.91
C MET A 407 15.79 -17.19 -10.75
N PHE A 408 15.38 -18.43 -10.47
CA PHE A 408 15.98 -19.23 -9.39
C PHE A 408 17.42 -19.63 -9.70
N GLN A 409 17.70 -20.06 -10.92
CA GLN A 409 19.04 -20.42 -11.36
C GLN A 409 20.00 -19.25 -11.22
N ALA A 410 19.61 -18.06 -11.69
CA ALA A 410 20.40 -16.85 -11.53
C ALA A 410 20.55 -16.47 -10.05
N THR A 411 19.47 -16.56 -9.26
CA THR A 411 19.49 -16.23 -7.83
C THR A 411 20.51 -17.06 -7.06
N PHE A 412 20.55 -18.37 -7.26
CA PHE A 412 21.46 -19.24 -6.51
C PHE A 412 22.86 -19.32 -7.13
N SER A 413 22.96 -19.33 -8.46
CA SER A 413 24.27 -19.42 -9.13
C SER A 413 25.04 -18.11 -9.02
N LEU A 414 24.42 -16.97 -9.32
CA LEU A 414 25.09 -15.68 -9.23
C LEU A 414 25.18 -15.18 -7.80
N GLY A 415 24.22 -15.54 -6.95
CA GLY A 415 24.21 -15.14 -5.55
C GLY A 415 25.21 -15.90 -4.67
N LYS A 416 25.64 -17.10 -5.08
CA LYS A 416 26.68 -17.88 -4.36
C LYS A 416 28.00 -17.12 -4.24
N TYR A 417 28.45 -16.43 -5.30
CA TYR A 417 29.71 -15.67 -5.26
C TYR A 417 29.74 -14.57 -4.18
N PRO A 418 28.80 -13.60 -4.17
CA PRO A 418 28.77 -12.58 -3.12
C PRO A 418 28.42 -13.14 -1.74
N MET A 419 27.69 -14.26 -1.66
CA MET A 419 27.43 -14.97 -0.40
C MET A 419 28.75 -15.46 0.22
N GLU A 420 29.60 -16.14 -0.56
CA GLU A 420 30.91 -16.61 -0.11
C GLU A 420 31.85 -15.44 0.27
N TRP A 421 31.81 -14.33 -0.48
CA TRP A 421 32.61 -13.15 -0.13
C TRP A 421 32.21 -12.55 1.22
N LEU A 422 30.91 -12.47 1.50
CA LEU A 422 30.42 -12.00 2.80
C LEU A 422 30.74 -12.98 3.93
N ASP A 423 30.66 -14.28 3.67
CA ASP A 423 31.01 -15.31 4.66
C ASP A 423 32.50 -15.27 5.02
N MET A 424 33.37 -15.12 4.01
CA MET A 424 34.80 -14.90 4.21
C MET A 424 35.07 -13.59 4.97
N PHE A 425 34.34 -12.52 4.65
CA PHE A 425 34.48 -11.25 5.34
C PHE A 425 34.09 -11.35 6.82
N VAL A 426 32.95 -11.99 7.13
CA VAL A 426 32.49 -12.21 8.51
C VAL A 426 33.50 -13.05 9.27
N SER A 427 33.94 -14.18 8.69
CA SER A 427 34.93 -15.07 9.28
C SER A 427 36.25 -14.35 9.55
N PHE A 428 36.75 -13.59 8.56
CA PHE A 428 37.96 -12.78 8.71
C PHE A 428 37.84 -11.76 9.85
N THR A 429 36.69 -11.06 9.95
CA THR A 429 36.47 -10.11 11.05
C THR A 429 36.41 -10.81 12.41
N GLY A 430 35.77 -11.98 12.50
CA GLY A 430 35.71 -12.78 13.72
C GLY A 430 37.09 -13.25 14.18
N ASP A 431 37.87 -13.83 13.28
CA ASP A 431 39.22 -14.32 13.56
C ASP A 431 40.19 -13.18 13.94
N THR A 432 40.09 -12.04 13.25
CA THR A 432 40.91 -10.86 13.55
C THR A 432 40.60 -10.33 14.95
N LEU A 433 39.32 -10.25 15.32
CA LEU A 433 38.91 -9.83 16.67
C LEU A 433 39.35 -10.82 17.74
N LYS A 434 39.32 -12.12 17.45
CA LYS A 434 39.79 -13.18 18.36
C LYS A 434 41.28 -13.09 18.67
N ASN A 435 42.08 -12.62 17.71
CA ASN A 435 43.53 -12.44 17.87
C ASN A 435 43.89 -11.14 18.63
N ILE A 436 43.02 -10.12 18.61
CA ILE A 436 43.29 -8.81 19.23
C ILE A 436 42.71 -8.74 20.65
N LEU A 437 41.53 -9.32 20.87
CA LEU A 437 40.83 -9.23 22.16
C LEU A 437 41.24 -10.35 23.11
N PRO A 438 41.41 -10.06 24.42
CA PRO A 438 41.62 -11.09 25.42
C PRO A 438 40.41 -12.03 25.48
N SER A 439 40.66 -13.31 25.78
CA SER A 439 39.61 -14.32 25.93
C SER A 439 38.71 -13.97 27.12
N SER A 440 37.54 -13.39 26.84
CA SER A 440 36.55 -12.96 27.83
C SER A 440 35.15 -13.33 27.36
N ILE A 441 34.21 -13.42 28.30
CA ILE A 441 32.78 -13.68 28.00
C ILE A 441 32.23 -12.65 27.01
N LEU A 442 32.67 -11.39 27.11
CA LEU A 442 32.27 -10.32 26.18
C LEU A 442 32.84 -10.54 24.79
N THR A 443 34.10 -11.01 24.68
CA THR A 443 34.74 -11.33 23.41
C THR A 443 34.00 -12.48 22.71
N ASP A 444 33.67 -13.55 23.44
CA ASP A 444 32.93 -14.70 22.92
C ASP A 444 31.49 -14.31 22.53
N LEU A 445 30.81 -13.46 23.30
CA LEU A 445 29.49 -12.94 22.95
C LEU A 445 29.52 -12.10 21.67
N LEU A 446 30.55 -11.26 21.53
CA LEU A 446 30.67 -10.35 20.41
C LEU A 446 31.00 -11.11 19.11
N ILE A 447 31.89 -12.10 19.19
CA ILE A 447 32.31 -12.91 18.03
C ILE A 447 31.25 -13.98 17.71
N ASP A 448 30.97 -14.89 18.65
CA ASP A 448 30.14 -16.07 18.40
C ASP A 448 28.64 -15.77 18.49
N GLY A 449 28.23 -14.80 19.31
CA GLY A 449 26.84 -14.38 19.43
C GLY A 449 26.46 -13.34 18.37
N ILE A 450 27.14 -12.20 18.36
CA ILE A 450 26.74 -11.03 17.57
C ILE A 450 27.28 -11.09 16.13
N ILE A 451 28.59 -11.23 15.93
CA ILE A 451 29.20 -11.17 14.59
C ILE A 451 28.75 -12.37 13.75
N ASN A 452 28.84 -13.59 14.28
CA ASN A 452 28.37 -14.78 13.57
C ASN A 452 26.85 -14.76 13.36
N GLY A 453 26.08 -14.27 14.34
CA GLY A 453 24.63 -14.12 14.23
C GLY A 453 24.20 -13.12 13.14
N VAL A 454 24.79 -11.92 13.14
CA VAL A 454 24.54 -10.87 12.12
C VAL A 454 25.09 -11.30 10.77
N GLY A 455 26.25 -11.95 10.77
CA GLY A 455 26.89 -12.53 9.59
C GLY A 455 25.96 -13.50 8.88
N GLY A 456 25.30 -14.39 9.62
CA GLY A 456 24.29 -15.30 9.07
C GLY A 456 23.18 -14.58 8.28
N VAL A 457 22.73 -13.41 8.73
CA VAL A 457 21.72 -12.60 8.01
C VAL A 457 22.30 -11.93 6.77
N LEU A 458 23.51 -11.37 6.91
CA LEU A 458 24.17 -10.65 5.83
C LEU A 458 24.54 -11.58 4.66
N VAL A 459 24.99 -12.79 4.96
CA VAL A 459 25.41 -13.79 3.98
C VAL A 459 24.26 -14.17 3.03
N PHE A 460 23.00 -14.18 3.49
CA PHE A 460 21.85 -14.46 2.61
C PHE A 460 21.33 -13.25 1.81
N LEU A 461 21.77 -12.03 2.13
CA LEU A 461 21.28 -10.81 1.50
C LEU A 461 21.44 -10.82 -0.03
N PRO A 462 22.58 -11.22 -0.62
CA PRO A 462 22.77 -11.15 -2.08
C PRO A 462 21.75 -11.97 -2.87
N ASN A 463 21.45 -13.19 -2.44
CA ASN A 463 20.44 -14.05 -3.09
C ASN A 463 19.08 -13.35 -3.09
N ILE A 464 18.71 -12.71 -1.97
CA ILE A 464 17.45 -11.98 -1.85
C ILE A 464 17.43 -10.75 -2.77
N LEU A 465 18.54 -10.03 -2.92
CA LEU A 465 18.65 -8.88 -3.83
C LEU A 465 18.44 -9.29 -5.30
N ILE A 466 19.04 -10.40 -5.72
CA ILE A 466 18.90 -10.92 -7.09
C ILE A 466 17.45 -11.37 -7.33
N LEU A 467 16.85 -12.07 -6.37
CA LEU A 467 15.45 -12.45 -6.45
C LEU A 467 14.55 -11.21 -6.63
N PHE A 468 14.78 -10.15 -5.84
CA PHE A 468 14.04 -8.89 -5.96
C PHE A 468 14.31 -8.14 -7.26
N LEU A 469 15.49 -8.25 -7.85
CA LEU A 469 15.81 -7.71 -9.16
C LEU A 469 14.88 -8.31 -10.22
N PHE A 470 14.78 -9.65 -10.30
CA PHE A 470 13.89 -10.31 -11.25
C PHE A 470 12.42 -9.96 -11.02
N ILE A 471 11.99 -9.96 -9.76
CA ILE A 471 10.63 -9.56 -9.37
C ILE A 471 10.34 -8.13 -9.83
N SER A 472 11.24 -7.18 -9.56
CA SER A 472 11.07 -5.78 -9.97
C SER A 472 11.02 -5.64 -11.48
N ILE A 473 11.81 -6.41 -12.23
CA ILE A 473 11.76 -6.41 -13.71
C ILE A 473 10.43 -6.96 -14.21
N MET A 474 9.94 -8.07 -13.64
CA MET A 474 8.65 -8.66 -14.03
C MET A 474 7.47 -7.72 -13.71
N GLU A 475 7.57 -6.96 -12.62
CA GLU A 475 6.57 -5.97 -12.20
C GLU A 475 6.57 -4.75 -13.13
N ASP A 476 7.73 -4.10 -13.29
CA ASP A 476 7.88 -2.87 -14.09
C ASP A 476 7.66 -3.10 -15.59
N THR A 477 7.91 -4.32 -16.10
CA THR A 477 7.59 -4.69 -17.49
C THR A 477 6.10 -4.94 -17.72
N GLY A 478 5.34 -5.19 -16.67
CA GLY A 478 3.93 -5.61 -16.77
C GLY A 478 3.74 -7.10 -17.03
N TYR A 479 4.81 -7.92 -17.04
CA TYR A 479 4.72 -9.37 -17.21
C TYR A 479 3.96 -10.04 -16.05
N MET A 480 4.09 -9.53 -14.82
CA MET A 480 3.35 -10.04 -13.65
C MET A 480 1.84 -10.12 -13.86
N ALA A 481 1.25 -9.13 -14.54
CA ALA A 481 -0.20 -9.13 -14.81
C ALA A 481 -0.60 -10.27 -15.76
N ARG A 482 0.25 -10.61 -16.73
CA ARG A 482 0.03 -11.74 -17.66
C ARG A 482 0.19 -13.08 -16.95
N THR A 483 1.23 -13.22 -16.13
CA THR A 483 1.41 -14.41 -15.30
C THR A 483 0.19 -14.65 -14.41
N ALA A 484 -0.29 -13.60 -13.73
CA ALA A 484 -1.48 -13.70 -12.89
C ALA A 484 -2.73 -14.07 -13.69
N PHE A 485 -2.88 -13.54 -14.91
CA PHE A 485 -3.96 -13.92 -15.83
C PHE A 485 -3.90 -15.40 -16.24
N ILE A 486 -2.73 -15.91 -16.63
CA ILE A 486 -2.55 -17.33 -17.01
C ILE A 486 -2.87 -18.26 -15.83
N MET A 487 -2.54 -17.82 -14.62
CA MET A 487 -2.66 -18.60 -13.39
C MET A 487 -4.00 -18.47 -12.70
N ASP A 488 -4.85 -17.55 -13.16
CA ASP A 488 -6.12 -17.25 -12.52
C ASP A 488 -7.03 -18.48 -12.45
N LYS A 489 -7.15 -19.22 -13.55
CA LYS A 489 -7.93 -20.47 -13.57
C LYS A 489 -7.47 -21.48 -12.51
N LEU A 490 -6.16 -21.60 -12.28
CA LEU A 490 -5.61 -22.52 -11.28
C LEU A 490 -5.84 -22.01 -9.85
N MET A 491 -5.63 -20.70 -9.63
CA MET A 491 -5.84 -20.10 -8.31
C MET A 491 -7.32 -20.09 -7.92
N HIS A 492 -8.23 -19.86 -8.86
CA HIS A 492 -9.66 -19.85 -8.63
C HIS A 492 -10.18 -21.22 -8.15
N ILE A 493 -9.61 -22.32 -8.65
CA ILE A 493 -9.91 -23.69 -8.15
C ILE A 493 -9.59 -23.79 -6.67
N ILE A 494 -8.49 -23.16 -6.22
CA ILE A 494 -8.02 -23.14 -4.83
C ILE A 494 -8.80 -22.09 -4.00
N GLY A 495 -9.61 -21.24 -4.65
CA GLY A 495 -10.35 -20.15 -4.00
C GLY A 495 -9.53 -18.88 -3.78
N LEU A 496 -8.48 -18.69 -4.58
CA LEU A 496 -7.61 -17.53 -4.55
C LEU A 496 -7.71 -16.74 -5.86
N HIS A 497 -7.52 -15.43 -5.79
CA HIS A 497 -7.33 -14.60 -6.99
C HIS A 497 -6.01 -14.95 -7.73
N GLY A 498 -5.95 -14.87 -9.06
CA GLY A 498 -4.73 -15.10 -9.85
C GLY A 498 -3.51 -14.26 -9.44
N LYS A 499 -3.72 -13.14 -8.74
CA LYS A 499 -2.64 -12.29 -8.18
C LYS A 499 -1.96 -12.94 -6.96
N SER A 500 -2.66 -13.79 -6.22
CA SER A 500 -2.15 -14.51 -5.04
C SER A 500 -1.04 -15.49 -5.40
N PHE A 501 -0.99 -15.93 -6.65
CA PHE A 501 0.08 -16.75 -7.19
C PHE A 501 1.47 -16.08 -7.08
N ILE A 502 1.52 -14.74 -7.23
CA ILE A 502 2.77 -13.98 -7.23
C ILE A 502 3.50 -14.13 -5.88
N PRO A 503 2.86 -13.83 -4.72
CA PRO A 503 3.45 -14.16 -3.42
C PRO A 503 3.80 -15.64 -3.24
N LEU A 504 2.94 -16.57 -3.67
CA LEU A 504 3.18 -18.01 -3.46
C LEU A 504 4.49 -18.48 -4.12
N ILE A 505 4.79 -18.00 -5.32
CA ILE A 505 6.08 -18.29 -5.99
C ILE A 505 7.25 -17.68 -5.22
N MET A 506 7.11 -16.43 -4.78
CA MET A 506 8.15 -15.80 -3.98
C MET A 506 8.44 -16.60 -2.71
N GLY A 507 7.44 -17.31 -2.17
CA GLY A 507 7.56 -18.18 -1.00
C GLY A 507 8.59 -19.30 -1.18
N PHE A 508 8.66 -19.90 -2.37
CA PHE A 508 9.70 -20.89 -2.71
C PHE A 508 11.12 -20.30 -2.67
N GLY A 509 11.27 -19.00 -2.90
CA GLY A 509 12.53 -18.30 -2.68
C GLY A 509 12.74 -18.03 -1.19
N CYS A 510 11.86 -17.20 -0.63
CA CYS A 510 11.87 -16.82 0.78
C CYS A 510 10.46 -16.41 1.26
N ASN A 511 10.00 -16.99 2.37
CA ASN A 511 8.67 -16.71 2.91
C ASN A 511 8.51 -15.29 3.45
N VAL A 512 9.58 -14.65 3.93
CA VAL A 512 9.53 -13.29 4.47
C VAL A 512 9.09 -12.26 3.41
N PRO A 513 9.81 -12.09 2.28
CA PRO A 513 9.40 -11.16 1.24
C PRO A 513 8.09 -11.57 0.57
N ALA A 514 7.78 -12.87 0.51
CA ALA A 514 6.52 -13.38 0.00
C ALA A 514 5.33 -12.92 0.84
N ILE A 515 5.40 -13.07 2.17
CA ILE A 515 4.36 -12.58 3.10
C ILE A 515 4.19 -11.07 2.93
N MET A 516 5.29 -10.32 2.79
CA MET A 516 5.23 -8.88 2.56
C MET A 516 4.61 -8.51 1.21
N ALA A 517 4.84 -9.31 0.17
CA ALA A 517 4.27 -9.13 -1.15
C ALA A 517 2.74 -9.34 -1.16
N THR A 518 2.18 -10.12 -0.22
CA THR A 518 0.71 -10.27 -0.12
C THR A 518 -0.04 -8.94 0.11
N ARG A 519 0.65 -7.88 0.56
CA ARG A 519 0.07 -6.53 0.67
C ARG A 519 -0.44 -5.98 -0.66
N THR A 520 0.06 -6.47 -1.80
CA THR A 520 -0.42 -6.08 -3.14
C THR A 520 -1.78 -6.69 -3.52
N LEU A 521 -2.28 -7.65 -2.73
CA LEU A 521 -3.59 -8.26 -2.94
C LEU A 521 -4.68 -7.32 -2.39
N ASN A 522 -5.61 -6.90 -3.24
CA ASN A 522 -6.66 -5.95 -2.89
C ASN A 522 -7.65 -6.54 -1.87
N ASN A 523 -8.02 -7.80 -2.06
CA ASN A 523 -8.98 -8.49 -1.20
C ASN A 523 -8.32 -8.99 0.09
N ARG A 524 -8.94 -8.69 1.24
CA ARG A 524 -8.42 -9.08 2.56
C ARG A 524 -8.42 -10.60 2.74
N THR A 525 -9.44 -11.30 2.23
CA THR A 525 -9.55 -12.75 2.37
C THR A 525 -8.46 -13.47 1.58
N ASP A 526 -8.26 -13.10 0.31
CA ASP A 526 -7.15 -13.58 -0.52
C ASP A 526 -5.79 -13.34 0.14
N ARG A 527 -5.60 -12.14 0.73
CA ARG A 527 -4.38 -11.78 1.44
C ARG A 527 -4.11 -12.71 2.62
N LEU A 528 -5.09 -12.88 3.50
CA LEU A 528 -4.96 -13.72 4.70
C LEU A 528 -4.76 -15.19 4.33
N LEU A 529 -5.53 -15.70 3.37
CA LEU A 529 -5.43 -17.07 2.90
C LEU A 529 -4.03 -17.33 2.32
N THR A 530 -3.52 -16.42 1.49
CA THR A 530 -2.15 -16.51 0.94
C THR A 530 -1.09 -16.51 2.05
N ILE A 531 -1.22 -15.66 3.07
CA ILE A 531 -0.29 -15.62 4.21
C ILE A 531 -0.28 -16.96 4.97
N LEU A 532 -1.43 -17.61 5.15
CA LEU A 532 -1.54 -18.90 5.85
C LEU A 532 -0.95 -20.08 5.07
N ILE A 533 -0.98 -19.99 3.74
CA ILE A 533 -0.52 -21.07 2.85
C ILE A 533 0.99 -20.97 2.57
N LEU A 534 1.56 -19.75 2.57
CA LEU A 534 2.97 -19.49 2.31
C LEU A 534 3.96 -20.34 3.13
N PRO A 535 3.77 -20.60 4.44
CA PRO A 535 4.68 -21.44 5.22
C PRO A 535 4.89 -22.87 4.69
N PHE A 536 3.91 -23.40 3.94
CA PHE A 536 3.99 -24.71 3.30
C PHE A 536 4.83 -24.70 2.00
N MET A 537 5.12 -23.53 1.46
CA MET A 537 6.10 -23.37 0.38
C MET A 537 7.51 -23.49 0.98
N SER A 538 8.21 -24.56 0.61
CA SER A 538 9.56 -24.83 1.12
C SER A 538 10.57 -23.94 0.43
N CYS A 539 11.29 -23.15 1.23
CA CYS A 539 12.33 -22.26 0.74
C CYS A 539 13.69 -22.96 0.64
N SER A 540 14.60 -22.39 -0.16
CA SER A 540 15.97 -22.86 -0.32
C SER A 540 16.75 -23.03 0.99
N ALA A 541 16.48 -22.21 2.01
CA ALA A 541 17.14 -22.32 3.32
C ALA A 541 16.75 -23.61 4.08
N ARG A 542 15.63 -24.26 3.73
CA ARG A 542 15.24 -25.56 4.30
C ARG A 542 15.91 -26.73 3.58
N LEU A 543 16.40 -26.52 2.36
CA LEU A 543 17.00 -27.58 1.55
C LEU A 543 18.23 -28.23 2.21
N PRO A 544 19.18 -27.50 2.84
CA PRO A 544 20.30 -28.14 3.55
C PRO A 544 19.85 -29.07 4.67
N VAL A 545 18.82 -28.67 5.43
CA VAL A 545 18.25 -29.50 6.50
C VAL A 545 17.59 -30.75 5.92
N TYR A 546 16.84 -30.61 4.82
CA TYR A 546 16.26 -31.75 4.13
C TYR A 546 17.30 -32.69 3.54
N ILE A 547 18.39 -32.17 2.97
CA ILE A 547 19.50 -32.97 2.45
C ILE A 547 20.18 -33.73 3.59
N LEU A 548 20.44 -33.07 4.72
CA LEU A 548 21.09 -33.69 5.87
C LEU A 548 20.22 -34.82 6.44
N ILE A 549 18.94 -34.55 6.71
CA ILE A 549 18.03 -35.54 7.30
C ILE A 549 17.73 -36.67 6.30
N ALA A 550 17.40 -36.35 5.05
CA ALA A 550 17.10 -37.36 4.04
C ALA A 550 18.35 -38.20 3.68
N GLY A 551 19.53 -37.58 3.65
CA GLY A 551 20.80 -38.28 3.44
C GLY A 551 21.18 -39.20 4.59
N ALA A 552 20.91 -38.78 5.83
CA ALA A 552 21.19 -39.60 7.02
C ALA A 552 20.20 -40.77 7.18
N VAL A 553 18.91 -40.55 6.96
CA VAL A 553 17.85 -41.55 7.23
C VAL A 553 17.56 -42.42 6.01
N PHE A 554 17.62 -41.85 4.79
CA PHE A 554 17.26 -42.52 3.54
C PHE A 554 18.35 -42.37 2.48
N PRO A 555 19.60 -42.81 2.73
CA PRO A 555 20.75 -42.53 1.87
C PRO A 555 20.57 -42.95 0.40
N LYS A 556 19.88 -44.06 0.13
CA LYS A 556 19.60 -44.55 -1.23
C LYS A 556 18.47 -43.79 -1.95
N TYR A 557 17.57 -43.14 -1.21
CA TYR A 557 16.36 -42.52 -1.75
C TYR A 557 16.22 -41.04 -1.36
N ALA A 558 17.29 -40.41 -0.88
CA ALA A 558 17.27 -39.05 -0.34
C ALA A 558 16.64 -38.05 -1.33
N SER A 559 16.99 -38.14 -2.61
CA SER A 559 16.42 -37.29 -3.67
C SER A 559 14.91 -37.47 -3.82
N HIS A 560 14.40 -38.70 -3.74
CA HIS A 560 12.96 -38.98 -3.82
C HIS A 560 12.20 -38.50 -2.58
N VAL A 561 12.81 -38.63 -1.40
CA VAL A 561 12.26 -38.13 -0.14
C VAL A 561 12.19 -36.59 -0.14
N ILE A 562 13.24 -35.93 -0.61
CA ILE A 562 13.23 -34.47 -0.76
C ILE A 562 12.14 -34.05 -1.75
N PHE A 563 12.06 -34.71 -2.92
CA PHE A 563 11.02 -34.43 -3.90
C PHE A 563 9.61 -34.63 -3.32
N SER A 564 9.37 -35.71 -2.56
CA SER A 564 8.07 -35.97 -1.95
C SER A 564 7.70 -34.95 -0.87
N ILE A 565 8.66 -34.46 -0.08
CA ILE A 565 8.45 -33.37 0.90
C ILE A 565 7.97 -32.09 0.20
N TYR A 566 8.60 -31.70 -0.91
CA TYR A 566 8.19 -30.52 -1.67
C TYR A 566 6.79 -30.70 -2.28
N LEU A 567 6.52 -31.85 -2.89
CA LEU A 567 5.21 -32.15 -3.47
C LEU A 567 4.11 -32.18 -2.39
N PHE A 568 4.39 -32.82 -1.25
CA PHE A 568 3.48 -32.88 -0.11
C PHE A 568 3.20 -31.48 0.46
N GLY A 569 4.23 -30.62 0.56
CA GLY A 569 4.06 -29.22 0.96
C GLY A 569 3.08 -28.48 0.05
N ILE A 570 3.22 -28.61 -1.26
CA ILE A 570 2.30 -27.99 -2.23
C ILE A 570 0.88 -28.55 -2.07
N LEU A 571 0.71 -29.86 -1.97
CA LEU A 571 -0.59 -30.50 -1.81
C LEU A 571 -1.28 -30.08 -0.50
N LEU A 572 -0.53 -30.05 0.61
CA LEU A 572 -1.02 -29.59 1.90
C LEU A 572 -1.43 -28.12 1.85
N SER A 573 -0.66 -27.29 1.14
CA SER A 573 -0.96 -25.87 0.93
C SER A 573 -2.32 -25.69 0.22
N ILE A 574 -2.62 -26.52 -0.79
CA ILE A 574 -3.89 -26.53 -1.52
C ILE A 574 -5.03 -27.01 -0.62
N LEU A 575 -4.81 -28.09 0.13
CA LEU A 575 -5.81 -28.65 1.04
C LEU A 575 -6.20 -27.65 2.14
N VAL A 576 -5.22 -27.00 2.75
CA VAL A 576 -5.44 -25.95 3.75
C VAL A 576 -6.22 -24.79 3.14
N ALA A 577 -5.87 -24.36 1.92
CA ALA A 577 -6.60 -23.30 1.23
C ALA A 577 -8.09 -23.61 1.06
N LEU A 578 -8.41 -24.82 0.59
CA LEU A 578 -9.78 -25.28 0.35
C LEU A 578 -10.58 -25.38 1.66
N ILE A 579 -9.96 -25.87 2.75
CA ILE A 579 -10.58 -25.94 4.07
C ILE A 579 -10.93 -24.53 4.56
N PHE A 580 -9.98 -23.59 4.53
CA PHE A 580 -10.21 -22.22 5.01
C PHE A 580 -11.21 -21.45 4.16
N LYS A 581 -11.21 -21.66 2.83
CA LYS A 581 -12.22 -21.11 1.92
C LYS A 581 -13.63 -21.51 2.34
N ASN A 582 -13.85 -22.82 2.55
CA ASN A 582 -15.19 -23.37 2.79
C ASN A 582 -15.70 -23.17 4.22
N THR A 583 -14.81 -22.86 5.17
CA THR A 583 -15.16 -22.67 6.59
C THR A 583 -15.21 -21.19 6.98
N ILE A 584 -14.12 -20.44 6.82
CA ILE A 584 -13.96 -19.08 7.38
C ILE A 584 -14.33 -17.98 6.36
N PHE A 585 -14.15 -18.21 5.06
CA PHE A 585 -14.21 -17.16 4.03
C PHE A 585 -15.32 -17.34 2.97
N ARG A 586 -16.46 -17.92 3.35
CA ARG A 586 -17.54 -18.43 2.46
C ARG A 586 -18.19 -17.41 1.48
N ASN A 587 -17.95 -16.10 1.60
CA ASN A 587 -18.71 -15.05 0.88
C ASN A 587 -17.85 -13.93 0.22
N ALA A 588 -16.56 -14.15 -0.05
CA ALA A 588 -15.66 -13.07 -0.49
C ALA A 588 -15.10 -13.27 -1.91
N GLU A 589 -15.91 -13.70 -2.87
CA GLU A 589 -15.51 -13.74 -4.29
C GLU A 589 -15.58 -12.32 -4.86
N ALA A 590 -14.43 -11.64 -4.89
CA ALA A 590 -14.31 -10.40 -5.65
C ALA A 590 -14.32 -10.75 -7.15
N PRO A 591 -15.13 -10.07 -7.99
CA PRO A 591 -15.13 -10.31 -9.42
C PRO A 591 -13.72 -10.09 -10.00
N PHE A 592 -13.24 -11.05 -10.79
CA PHE A 592 -11.92 -10.97 -11.43
C PHE A 592 -11.94 -9.90 -12.53
N VAL A 593 -11.61 -8.67 -12.17
CA VAL A 593 -11.38 -7.57 -13.12
C VAL A 593 -9.92 -7.16 -13.02
N MET A 594 -9.13 -7.58 -14.00
CA MET A 594 -7.73 -7.18 -14.13
C MET A 594 -7.54 -6.38 -15.42
N GLU A 595 -7.17 -5.10 -15.28
CA GLU A 595 -6.57 -4.39 -16.40
C GLU A 595 -5.17 -4.95 -16.65
N LEU A 596 -4.89 -5.38 -17.88
CA LEU A 596 -3.54 -5.72 -18.31
C LEU A 596 -2.83 -4.42 -18.73
N PRO A 597 -1.88 -3.88 -17.93
CA PRO A 597 -1.18 -2.65 -18.29
C PRO A 597 -0.36 -2.86 -19.57
N PRO A 598 -0.08 -1.84 -20.39
CA PRO A 598 0.82 -2.01 -21.54
C PRO A 598 2.23 -2.43 -21.10
N TYR A 599 2.98 -3.10 -21.97
CA TYR A 599 4.40 -3.38 -21.70
C TYR A 599 5.17 -2.07 -21.57
N ARG A 600 6.01 -1.98 -20.55
CA ARG A 600 6.87 -0.82 -20.30
C ARG A 600 8.32 -1.30 -20.18
N ILE A 601 9.25 -0.44 -20.57
CA ILE A 601 10.67 -0.71 -20.37
C ILE A 601 11.02 -0.26 -18.95
N PRO A 602 11.51 -1.15 -18.07
CA PRO A 602 11.89 -0.78 -16.72
C PRO A 602 13.04 0.22 -16.76
N THR A 603 12.96 1.27 -15.94
CA THR A 603 14.06 2.22 -15.81
C THR A 603 15.04 1.74 -14.74
N LEU A 604 16.35 1.81 -14.99
CA LEU A 604 17.38 1.37 -14.03
C LEU A 604 17.21 2.05 -12.67
N ARG A 605 16.83 3.34 -12.66
CA ARG A 605 16.58 4.13 -11.45
C ARG A 605 15.41 3.58 -10.62
N SER A 606 14.36 3.08 -11.28
CA SER A 606 13.22 2.42 -10.62
C SER A 606 13.70 1.14 -9.93
N VAL A 607 14.31 0.24 -10.71
CA VAL A 607 14.77 -1.07 -10.27
C VAL A 607 15.72 -0.96 -9.06
N VAL A 608 16.74 -0.12 -9.13
CA VAL A 608 17.70 0.06 -8.02
C VAL A 608 17.01 0.59 -6.75
N ARG A 609 16.09 1.55 -6.89
CA ARG A 609 15.35 2.10 -5.73
C ARG A 609 14.47 1.02 -5.08
N HIS A 610 13.80 0.19 -5.88
CA HIS A 610 12.99 -0.92 -5.39
C HIS A 610 13.84 -1.95 -4.64
N ILE A 611 14.96 -2.36 -5.22
CA ILE A 611 15.91 -3.29 -4.60
C ILE A 611 16.42 -2.75 -3.27
N TRP A 612 16.88 -1.49 -3.23
CA TRP A 612 17.39 -0.86 -2.00
C TRP A 612 16.33 -0.80 -0.89
N PHE A 613 15.11 -0.39 -1.24
CA PHE A 613 14.01 -0.31 -0.28
C PHE A 613 13.70 -1.69 0.34
N LYS A 614 13.63 -2.74 -0.49
CA LYS A 614 13.36 -4.11 -0.04
C LYS A 614 14.52 -4.67 0.79
N ALA A 615 15.77 -4.39 0.41
CA ALA A 615 16.96 -4.76 1.15
C ALA A 615 16.98 -4.19 2.57
N SER A 616 16.73 -2.88 2.70
CA SER A 616 16.67 -2.20 3.99
C SER A 616 15.58 -2.78 4.89
N LEU A 617 14.43 -3.11 4.31
CA LEU A 617 13.30 -3.68 5.02
C LEU A 617 13.59 -5.10 5.53
N TYR A 618 14.28 -5.92 4.72
CA TYR A 618 14.75 -7.24 5.14
C TYR A 618 15.75 -7.12 6.30
N LEU A 619 16.78 -6.27 6.18
CA LEU A 619 17.80 -6.08 7.22
C LEU A 619 17.20 -5.60 8.55
N LYS A 620 16.29 -4.62 8.52
CA LYS A 620 15.64 -4.10 9.74
C LYS A 620 14.78 -5.14 10.45
N LYS A 621 14.06 -5.99 9.69
CA LYS A 621 13.13 -6.96 10.28
C LYS A 621 13.81 -8.26 10.69
N MET A 622 14.63 -8.85 9.82
CA MET A 622 15.26 -10.15 10.06
C MET A 622 16.54 -10.01 10.87
N GLY A 623 17.32 -8.95 10.65
CA GLY A 623 18.54 -8.69 11.40
C GLY A 623 18.31 -8.64 12.91
N GLY A 624 17.28 -7.92 13.36
CA GLY A 624 16.95 -7.82 14.78
C GLY A 624 16.50 -9.15 15.41
N VAL A 625 15.61 -9.88 14.73
CA VAL A 625 15.07 -11.16 15.25
C VAL A 625 16.16 -12.23 15.32
N ILE A 626 16.97 -12.36 14.26
CA ILE A 626 18.04 -13.35 14.22
C ILE A 626 19.16 -13.00 15.20
N LEU A 627 19.52 -11.71 15.35
CA LEU A 627 20.49 -11.28 16.36
C LEU A 627 20.03 -11.68 17.77
N ILE A 628 18.78 -11.41 18.15
CA ILE A 628 18.26 -11.79 19.47
C ILE A 628 18.29 -13.32 19.63
N ALA A 629 17.84 -14.08 18.63
CA ALA A 629 17.86 -15.54 18.67
C ALA A 629 19.28 -16.09 18.79
N SER A 630 20.25 -15.54 18.05
CA SER A 630 21.65 -15.96 18.09
C SER A 630 22.29 -15.69 19.45
N ILE A 631 21.99 -14.54 20.08
CA ILE A 631 22.43 -14.22 21.44
C ILE A 631 21.85 -15.20 22.45
N ILE A 632 20.57 -15.56 22.32
CA ILE A 632 19.91 -16.54 23.20
C ILE A 632 20.54 -17.93 23.03
N ILE A 633 20.71 -18.40 21.79
CA ILE A 633 21.34 -19.70 21.49
C ILE A 633 22.76 -19.73 22.04
N TRP A 634 23.53 -18.66 21.83
CA TRP A 634 24.86 -18.52 22.39
C TRP A 634 24.84 -18.57 23.92
N LEU A 635 23.94 -17.81 24.57
CA LEU A 635 23.82 -17.79 26.03
C LEU A 635 23.47 -19.16 26.59
N LEU A 636 22.54 -19.88 25.96
CA LEU A 636 22.16 -21.24 26.36
C LEU A 636 23.29 -22.25 26.14
N GLY A 637 24.08 -22.09 25.07
CA GLY A 637 25.25 -22.94 24.80
C GLY A 637 26.46 -22.63 25.69
N TYR A 638 26.59 -21.38 26.13
CA TYR A 638 27.75 -20.89 26.89
C TYR A 638 27.64 -21.17 28.39
N PHE A 639 26.45 -21.05 28.97
CA PHE A 639 26.22 -21.25 30.40
C PHE A 639 25.78 -22.69 30.73
N PRO A 640 26.11 -23.23 31.92
CA PRO A 640 26.84 -22.60 33.02
C PRO A 640 28.37 -22.61 32.85
N LEU A 641 29.05 -21.59 33.40
CA LEU A 641 30.52 -21.46 33.36
C LEU A 641 31.26 -22.54 34.17
N ASN A 642 30.69 -22.93 35.32
CA ASN A 642 31.28 -23.93 36.19
C ASN A 642 30.66 -25.29 35.91
N ILE A 643 31.35 -26.09 35.12
CA ILE A 643 30.95 -27.46 34.77
C ILE A 643 31.86 -28.42 35.52
N ASN A 644 31.27 -29.29 36.34
CA ASN A 644 32.01 -30.40 36.93
C ASN A 644 32.24 -31.45 35.86
N TYR A 645 33.45 -31.50 35.28
CA TYR A 645 33.84 -32.49 34.29
C TYR A 645 33.97 -33.89 34.93
N SER A 646 33.68 -34.92 34.16
CA SER A 646 33.80 -36.33 34.57
C SER A 646 35.25 -36.75 34.80
N LYS A 647 36.20 -36.09 34.12
CA LYS A 647 37.64 -36.26 34.24
C LYS A 647 38.34 -34.90 34.34
N ASN A 648 39.52 -34.87 34.94
CA ASN A 648 40.36 -33.67 34.93
C ASN A 648 41.12 -33.56 33.60
N TYR A 649 40.40 -33.17 32.55
CA TYR A 649 40.96 -33.03 31.20
C TYR A 649 42.15 -32.08 31.15
N ASP A 650 42.18 -31.03 31.98
CA ASP A 650 43.29 -30.08 32.00
C ASP A 650 44.58 -30.70 32.53
N ALA A 651 44.49 -31.59 33.52
CA ALA A 651 45.64 -32.35 34.00
C ALA A 651 46.18 -33.31 32.92
N GLU A 652 45.30 -34.06 32.24
CA GLU A 652 45.70 -35.00 31.17
C GLU A 652 46.25 -34.27 29.92
N ILE A 653 45.65 -33.15 29.53
CA ILE A 653 46.17 -32.35 28.41
C ILE A 653 47.55 -31.78 28.76
N ASN A 654 47.75 -31.34 30.01
CA ASN A 654 49.05 -30.83 30.45
C ASN A 654 50.11 -31.92 30.57
N THR A 655 49.78 -33.15 30.98
CA THR A 655 50.74 -34.27 30.98
C THR A 655 51.19 -34.62 29.57
N TYR A 656 50.26 -34.72 28.61
CA TYR A 656 50.59 -34.98 27.21
C TYR A 656 51.32 -33.82 26.53
N LYS A 657 50.99 -32.55 26.86
CA LYS A 657 51.77 -31.38 26.42
C LYS A 657 53.18 -31.41 26.97
N THR A 658 53.36 -31.70 28.25
CA THR A 658 54.69 -31.78 28.88
C THR A 658 55.53 -32.91 28.29
N GLN A 659 54.89 -34.04 27.94
CA GLN A 659 55.56 -35.14 27.21
C GLN A 659 55.93 -34.75 25.79
N LEU A 660 55.05 -34.02 25.07
CA LEU A 660 55.34 -33.46 23.76
C LEU A 660 56.51 -32.48 23.81
N ASP A 661 56.54 -31.57 24.80
CA ASP A 661 57.59 -30.57 24.95
C ASP A 661 58.94 -31.23 25.29
N LYS A 662 58.96 -32.27 26.12
CA LYS A 662 60.16 -33.08 26.38
C LYS A 662 60.70 -33.74 25.11
N LEU A 663 59.83 -34.27 24.25
CA LEU A 663 60.18 -34.89 22.96
C LEU A 663 60.63 -33.87 21.90
N ILE A 664 60.23 -32.60 22.05
CA ILE A 664 60.69 -31.48 21.19
C ILE A 664 62.07 -30.99 21.63
N ILE A 665 62.36 -31.00 22.94
CA ILE A 665 63.65 -30.55 23.51
C ILE A 665 64.75 -31.60 23.34
N SER A 666 64.42 -32.90 23.33
CA SER A 666 65.37 -33.96 22.97
C SER A 666 65.66 -33.96 21.47
N LYS A 667 66.63 -33.16 21.02
CA LYS A 667 67.24 -33.28 19.69
C LYS A 667 68.03 -34.60 19.64
N ASP A 668 67.45 -35.65 19.06
CA ASP A 668 68.20 -36.85 18.72
C ASP A 668 68.86 -36.74 17.34
N ALA A 669 70.11 -37.20 17.29
CA ALA A 669 71.08 -37.06 16.20
C ALA A 669 70.81 -37.93 14.96
N ASN A 670 69.67 -38.62 14.87
CA ASN A 670 69.28 -39.45 13.72
C ASN A 670 67.83 -39.09 13.31
N GLY A 671 67.69 -38.07 12.48
CA GLY A 671 66.42 -37.38 12.20
C GLY A 671 65.37 -38.15 11.40
N ASN A 672 64.80 -39.26 11.91
CA ASN A 672 63.61 -39.85 11.29
C ASN A 672 62.62 -40.65 12.19
N LEU A 673 62.70 -40.60 13.53
CA LEU A 673 61.74 -41.34 14.39
C LEU A 673 60.76 -40.47 15.22
N ASN A 674 60.95 -39.15 15.28
CA ASN A 674 60.21 -38.30 16.23
C ASN A 674 58.91 -37.70 15.69
N ASP A 675 58.69 -37.65 14.37
CA ASP A 675 57.53 -36.94 13.82
C ASP A 675 56.23 -37.76 13.89
N SER A 676 56.30 -39.09 13.72
CA SER A 676 55.15 -39.97 13.94
C SER A 676 54.68 -39.95 15.39
N ILE A 677 55.61 -39.95 16.36
CA ILE A 677 55.31 -39.91 17.79
C ILE A 677 54.73 -38.55 18.19
N LYS A 678 55.29 -37.44 17.69
CA LYS A 678 54.73 -36.09 17.89
C LYS A 678 53.31 -35.97 17.37
N ASN A 679 53.00 -36.56 16.21
CA ASN A 679 51.66 -36.55 15.64
C ASN A 679 50.67 -37.33 16.50
N ILE A 680 51.05 -38.50 17.04
CA ILE A 680 50.22 -39.27 17.97
C ILE A 680 49.87 -38.45 19.23
N TYR A 681 50.85 -37.75 19.82
CA TYR A 681 50.59 -36.88 20.98
C TYR A 681 49.71 -35.67 20.62
N LYS A 682 49.90 -35.06 19.45
CA LYS A 682 49.03 -33.97 18.96
C LYS A 682 47.60 -34.44 18.72
N GLU A 683 47.41 -35.60 18.10
CA GLU A 683 46.09 -36.22 17.91
C GLU A 683 45.41 -36.50 19.24
N LYS A 684 46.15 -37.06 20.20
CA LYS A 684 45.62 -37.37 21.55
C LYS A 684 45.24 -36.11 22.33
N ILE A 685 46.01 -35.03 22.19
CA ILE A 685 45.66 -33.71 22.76
C ILE A 685 44.38 -33.15 22.09
N ASN A 686 44.23 -33.28 20.78
CA ASN A 686 43.04 -32.82 20.07
C ASN A 686 41.81 -33.67 20.41
N GLU A 687 41.97 -34.98 20.55
CA GLU A 687 40.92 -35.90 21.01
C GLU A 687 40.43 -35.52 22.41
N LEU A 688 41.35 -35.28 23.35
CA LEU A 688 41.00 -34.84 24.71
C LEU A 688 40.31 -33.46 24.73
N LYS A 689 40.71 -32.53 23.85
CA LYS A 689 40.02 -31.24 23.68
C LYS A 689 38.60 -31.41 23.14
N LEU A 690 38.42 -32.24 22.11
CA LEU A 690 37.12 -32.57 21.53
C LEU A 690 36.19 -33.21 22.57
N LEU A 691 36.71 -34.14 23.38
CA LEU A 691 35.95 -34.77 24.47
C LEU A 691 35.54 -33.75 25.55
N LYS A 692 36.47 -32.85 25.93
CA LYS A 692 36.21 -31.76 26.88
C LYS A 692 35.10 -30.81 26.37
N GLU A 693 35.16 -30.40 25.10
CA GLU A 693 34.15 -29.53 24.47
C GLU A 693 32.79 -30.23 24.31
N SER A 694 32.79 -31.50 23.92
CA SER A 694 31.57 -32.32 23.82
C SER A 694 30.89 -32.47 25.18
N GLU A 695 31.65 -32.73 26.26
CA GLU A 695 31.09 -32.83 27.61
C GLU A 695 30.60 -31.46 28.13
N ARG A 696 31.30 -30.39 27.79
CA ARG A 696 30.88 -29.00 28.07
C ARG A 696 29.54 -28.68 27.39
N GLN A 697 29.42 -28.95 26.09
CA GLN A 697 28.16 -28.75 25.35
C GLN A 697 27.03 -29.60 25.94
N GLN A 698 27.29 -30.84 26.33
CA GLN A 698 26.29 -31.69 26.96
C GLN A 698 25.75 -31.15 28.29
N LYS A 699 26.61 -30.48 29.08
CA LYS A 699 26.28 -29.93 30.41
C LYS A 699 25.82 -28.46 30.37
N SER A 700 25.89 -27.81 29.21
CA SER A 700 25.31 -26.48 28.97
C SER A 700 23.79 -26.46 29.14
N TYR A 701 23.18 -25.27 29.25
CA TYR A 701 21.73 -25.16 29.30
C TYR A 701 21.06 -25.67 28.02
N ILE A 702 21.66 -25.42 26.85
CA ILE A 702 21.14 -25.96 25.58
C ILE A 702 21.24 -27.49 25.56
N GLY A 703 22.35 -28.06 26.06
CA GLY A 703 22.54 -29.51 26.21
C GLY A 703 21.52 -30.16 27.16
N LYS A 704 21.25 -29.53 28.30
CA LYS A 704 20.22 -29.97 29.26
C LYS A 704 18.82 -29.93 28.65
N LEU A 705 18.53 -28.90 27.86
CA LEU A 705 17.25 -28.75 27.16
C LEU A 705 17.10 -29.83 26.09
N GLY A 706 18.15 -30.11 25.31
CA GLY A 706 18.18 -31.23 24.36
C GLY A 706 17.95 -32.58 25.03
N LYS A 707 18.57 -32.85 26.18
CA LYS A 707 18.33 -34.06 26.97
C LYS A 707 16.92 -34.16 27.56
N LEU A 708 16.28 -33.03 27.84
CA LEU A 708 14.89 -33.00 28.30
C LEU A 708 13.94 -33.41 27.17
N ILE A 709 14.26 -33.03 25.92
CA ILE A 709 13.46 -33.38 24.74
C ILE A 709 13.82 -34.80 24.23
N GLU A 710 15.05 -35.27 24.43
CA GLU A 710 15.58 -36.57 23.98
C GLU A 710 14.60 -37.75 24.15
N PRO A 711 13.88 -37.95 25.28
CA PRO A 711 12.94 -39.07 25.42
C PRO A 711 11.82 -39.10 24.37
N VAL A 712 11.43 -37.93 23.85
CA VAL A 712 10.39 -37.80 22.81
C VAL A 712 10.94 -38.11 21.42
N ILE A 713 12.21 -37.79 21.17
CA ILE A 713 12.83 -37.92 19.84
C ILE A 713 13.62 -39.22 19.67
N ARG A 714 14.06 -39.83 20.77
CA ARG A 714 14.80 -41.10 20.79
C ARG A 714 14.09 -42.25 20.04
N PRO A 715 12.73 -42.37 20.05
CA PRO A 715 12.03 -43.35 19.22
C PRO A 715 12.25 -43.18 17.71
N LEU A 716 12.65 -41.98 17.25
CA LEU A 716 13.00 -41.68 15.86
C LEU A 716 14.48 -41.96 15.54
N GLY A 717 15.28 -42.43 16.51
CA GLY A 717 16.71 -42.71 16.34
C GLY A 717 17.62 -41.50 16.54
N PHE A 718 17.10 -40.39 17.06
CA PHE A 718 17.86 -39.16 17.28
C PHE A 718 18.40 -39.05 18.71
N ASP A 719 19.61 -38.51 18.85
CA ASP A 719 20.22 -38.20 20.14
C ASP A 719 19.85 -36.77 20.60
N TRP A 720 20.25 -36.41 21.82
CA TRP A 720 20.03 -35.06 22.35
C TRP A 720 20.67 -33.94 21.52
N ARG A 721 21.67 -34.24 20.67
CA ARG A 721 22.36 -33.25 19.83
C ARG A 721 21.50 -32.84 18.65
N MET A 722 20.74 -33.77 18.07
CA MET A 722 19.80 -33.50 16.99
C MET A 722 18.48 -32.86 17.47
N GLY A 723 18.20 -32.93 18.77
CA GLY A 723 17.07 -32.25 19.41
C GLY A 723 17.28 -30.77 19.71
N ILE A 724 18.52 -30.30 19.60
CA ILE A 724 18.96 -28.89 19.76
C ILE A 724 19.10 -28.28 18.37
#